data_AF-A0A3D1UUJ5-F1
#
_entry.id   AF-A0A3D1UUJ5-F1
#
_cell.length_a   1.000
_cell.length_b   1.000
_cell.length_c   1.000
_cell.angle_alpha   90.00
_cell.angle_beta   90.00
_cell.angle_gamma   90.00
#
_symmetry.space_group_name_H-M   'P 1'
#
loop_
_entity.id
_entity.type
_entity.pdbx_description
1 polymer ?
#
loop_
_entity_poly.entity_id
_entity_poly.type
_entity_poly.pdbx_seq_one_letter_code
_entity_poly.pdbx_strand_id
1 'polypeptide(L)'
;MKFALLILLACSGLAAAAVLPIDLSQFRDATGDVSIVMISDNFEKKSSQWKLPSGCRIVPGAGMGGSAALLCERQEKDYKNYWGSIARLPLKLKAGSSYKMTIWYRTENLKPRLHMELSASIRHCRNGQEMHLDNPKRMPASSEWKKVAMTFVGSDYETELILRLFYETSGRVYWDNLEIVEISSNGMLYPITPLMLAPDANGRFIFRVVTSEPLNTGAVVLKTADKTAWAPVIDSRAMIEFGSLPEGKVGIDAFLVDTVQKTILIRNQFNFFNSKHGAPPEGAVSIDAAGRVMVDGKPFLPVGIYATWLRKEDDLKRIAGGGFNFILHYTSRGAFDIQSSDITTESDDRWTSPDYGSSRWNAVARRSLDLIHKYGLKYMACHMRVYGEKDTEIKKFNPVFLHPALLAYYLADEISAASMPLVRRSRETIAGNDLYHPVIALTDKPQHCLYYGQAADVIGIDPYPIMDKGSDSILTVRDFLISANAVGLPVMYVPQAFNWGAHKPKENYSYFRYPTETEMRSMVLLGAIYGAKWFCFYSYTTIMERQEKFDPGSSRVFWPRVCAVAKLLRGLEPWLLSLEKAPDVAIASKASSIVDARAFSSDGKLRVLVTACGPGKAEAVITVPGKTNLKSRFGNIRPLGGGKYLFCGDDICSDILME
;
A
#
# COMPACT_ATOMS: atom_id res chain seq x y z
N MET A 1 10.57 16.05 11.81
CA MET A 1 11.08 14.72 11.41
C MET A 1 12.50 14.90 10.94
N LYS A 2 13.46 14.25 11.62
CA LYS A 2 14.90 14.47 11.40
C LYS A 2 15.33 13.95 10.02
N PHE A 3 15.97 14.83 9.27
CA PHE A 3 16.98 14.62 8.22
C PHE A 3 16.97 13.29 7.45
N ALA A 4 16.47 13.32 6.21
CA ALA A 4 16.75 12.31 5.20
C ALA A 4 16.76 12.93 3.79
N LEU A 5 17.68 13.87 3.53
CA LEU A 5 17.94 14.31 2.14
C LEU A 5 19.33 14.98 1.96
N LEU A 6 20.35 14.53 2.69
CA LEU A 6 21.68 15.13 2.60
C LEU A 6 22.83 14.12 2.51
N ILE A 7 22.56 12.93 2.00
CA ILE A 7 23.60 11.95 1.60
C ILE A 7 23.36 11.58 0.14
N LEU A 8 23.58 12.52 -0.77
CA LEU A 8 23.62 12.23 -2.20
C LEU A 8 24.88 12.79 -2.89
N LEU A 9 25.80 13.42 -2.16
CA LEU A 9 27.03 13.99 -2.73
C LEU A 9 28.27 13.96 -1.79
N ALA A 10 28.24 13.23 -0.67
CA ALA A 10 29.36 13.21 0.30
C ALA A 10 29.95 11.81 0.57
N CYS A 11 29.88 10.89 -0.39
CA CYS A 11 30.52 9.57 -0.28
C CYS A 11 31.54 9.26 -1.40
N SER A 12 32.05 10.28 -2.10
CA SER A 12 33.14 10.11 -3.07
C SER A 12 34.54 10.22 -2.43
N GLY A 13 34.71 9.84 -1.16
CA GLY A 13 35.95 10.11 -0.44
C GLY A 13 36.24 9.32 0.85
N LEU A 14 35.53 8.22 1.12
CA LEU A 14 36.01 7.26 2.13
C LEU A 14 36.84 6.23 1.40
N ALA A 15 38.17 6.34 1.55
CA ALA A 15 39.13 5.36 1.10
C ALA A 15 38.66 3.95 1.45
N ALA A 16 38.61 3.08 0.43
CA ALA A 16 38.34 1.67 0.57
C ALA A 16 39.42 1.03 1.45
N ALA A 17 39.18 1.00 2.76
CA ALA A 17 39.82 0.00 3.60
C ALA A 17 39.45 -1.36 2.99
N ALA A 18 40.44 -2.19 2.65
CA ALA A 18 40.22 -3.51 2.10
C ALA A 18 39.43 -4.35 3.11
N VAL A 19 38.11 -4.35 3.00
CA VAL A 19 37.24 -5.10 3.89
C VAL A 19 37.33 -6.55 3.46
N LEU A 20 37.80 -7.41 4.36
CA LEU A 20 37.97 -8.83 4.10
C LEU A 20 36.66 -9.43 3.57
N PRO A 21 36.72 -10.35 2.58
CA PRO A 21 35.52 -10.98 2.04
C PRO A 21 34.78 -11.77 3.13
N ILE A 22 33.45 -11.64 3.18
CA ILE A 22 32.61 -12.48 4.04
C ILE A 22 32.52 -13.88 3.44
N ASP A 23 33.15 -14.85 4.10
CA ASP A 23 33.03 -16.26 3.79
C ASP A 23 31.80 -16.86 4.50
N LEU A 24 30.74 -17.10 3.73
CA LEU A 24 29.47 -17.63 4.24
C LEU A 24 29.60 -19.05 4.85
N SER A 25 30.65 -19.81 4.52
CA SER A 25 30.85 -21.15 5.12
C SER A 25 31.15 -21.10 6.62
N GLN A 26 31.57 -19.93 7.13
CA GLN A 26 31.82 -19.68 8.54
C GLN A 26 30.56 -19.27 9.31
N PHE A 27 29.42 -19.12 8.63
CA PHE A 27 28.18 -18.66 9.23
C PHE A 27 27.23 -19.83 9.44
N ARG A 28 26.62 -19.89 10.63
CA ARG A 28 25.54 -20.83 10.93
C ARG A 28 24.26 -20.35 10.25
N ASP A 29 23.63 -21.21 9.46
CA ASP A 29 22.34 -20.90 8.85
C ASP A 29 21.20 -20.92 9.89
N ALA A 30 20.56 -19.77 10.11
CA ALA A 30 19.41 -19.59 10.99
C ALA A 30 18.15 -19.19 10.22
N THR A 31 18.13 -19.40 8.90
CA THR A 31 16.98 -19.09 8.03
C THR A 31 15.81 -20.06 8.22
N GLY A 32 16.06 -21.24 8.81
CA GLY A 32 15.04 -22.18 9.22
C GLY A 32 14.44 -21.82 10.59
N ASP A 33 13.24 -21.24 10.57
CA ASP A 33 12.27 -21.09 11.66
C ASP A 33 12.79 -21.33 13.09
N VAL A 34 13.27 -20.26 13.75
CA VAL A 34 13.18 -20.23 15.22
C VAL A 34 11.72 -19.90 15.55
N SER A 35 10.87 -20.92 15.56
CA SER A 35 9.51 -20.79 16.07
C SER A 35 9.61 -20.65 17.59
N ILE A 36 9.61 -19.41 18.08
CA ILE A 36 9.47 -19.17 19.52
C ILE A 36 7.98 -19.32 19.82
N VAL A 37 7.63 -20.40 20.51
CA VAL A 37 6.28 -20.55 21.08
C VAL A 37 6.10 -19.46 22.11
N MET A 38 5.33 -18.43 21.75
CA MET A 38 5.02 -17.33 22.66
C MET A 38 3.93 -17.72 23.64
N ILE A 39 2.90 -18.40 23.15
CA ILE A 39 1.77 -18.85 23.94
C ILE A 39 1.44 -20.27 23.49
N SER A 40 1.32 -21.17 24.47
CA SER A 40 0.71 -22.48 24.32
C SER A 40 -0.23 -22.66 25.52
N ASP A 41 -1.52 -22.79 25.24
CA ASP A 41 -2.55 -22.87 26.28
C ASP A 41 -3.58 -23.94 25.89
N ASN A 42 -3.60 -25.01 26.67
CA ASN A 42 -4.60 -26.09 26.62
C ASN A 42 -5.62 -25.95 27.77
N PHE A 43 -5.64 -24.78 28.43
CA PHE A 43 -6.58 -24.40 29.48
C PHE A 43 -6.58 -25.27 30.75
N GLU A 44 -5.63 -26.20 30.91
CA GLU A 44 -5.47 -27.05 32.09
C GLU A 44 -5.00 -26.27 33.32
N LYS A 45 -4.09 -25.33 33.10
CA LYS A 45 -3.60 -24.45 34.15
C LYS A 45 -4.59 -23.30 34.26
N LYS A 46 -4.96 -22.91 35.48
CA LYS A 46 -5.64 -21.63 35.72
C LYS A 46 -4.71 -20.48 35.30
N SER A 47 -4.71 -20.14 34.02
CA SER A 47 -3.94 -19.02 33.48
C SER A 47 -4.61 -17.73 33.94
N SER A 48 -3.94 -16.99 34.82
CA SER A 48 -4.44 -15.74 35.43
C SER A 48 -4.54 -14.56 34.46
N GLN A 49 -4.15 -14.75 33.19
CA GLN A 49 -4.05 -13.68 32.19
C GLN A 49 -5.33 -13.49 31.37
N TRP A 50 -6.19 -14.52 31.29
CA TRP A 50 -7.46 -14.43 30.57
C TRP A 50 -8.45 -13.53 31.32
N LYS A 51 -9.01 -12.56 30.60
CA LYS A 51 -10.16 -11.77 31.05
C LYS A 51 -11.43 -12.47 30.58
N LEU A 52 -12.11 -13.14 31.51
CA LEU A 52 -13.32 -13.93 31.25
C LEU A 52 -14.57 -13.17 31.76
N PRO A 53 -15.46 -12.70 30.87
CA PRO A 53 -16.76 -12.16 31.28
C PRO A 53 -17.73 -13.27 31.71
N SER A 54 -18.95 -12.90 32.14
CA SER A 54 -19.92 -13.84 32.75
C SER A 54 -20.33 -15.03 31.87
N GLY A 55 -20.31 -14.89 30.55
CA GLY A 55 -20.57 -15.96 29.59
C GLY A 55 -19.32 -16.76 29.19
N CYS A 56 -18.17 -16.53 29.83
CA CYS A 56 -16.93 -17.22 29.53
C CYS A 56 -16.37 -17.94 30.76
N ARG A 57 -15.96 -19.20 30.60
CA ARG A 57 -15.35 -19.98 31.69
C ARG A 57 -14.47 -21.10 31.15
N ILE A 58 -13.51 -21.55 31.94
CA ILE A 58 -12.76 -22.78 31.67
C ILE A 58 -13.57 -23.95 32.23
N VAL A 59 -13.84 -24.96 31.41
CA VAL A 59 -14.62 -26.16 31.76
C VAL A 59 -13.69 -27.38 31.75
N PRO A 60 -13.36 -27.96 32.91
CA PRO A 60 -12.57 -29.18 33.00
C PRO A 60 -13.22 -30.34 32.23
N GLY A 61 -12.43 -31.12 31.51
CA GLY A 61 -12.90 -32.31 30.78
C GLY A 61 -13.67 -32.03 29.48
N ALA A 62 -13.88 -30.77 29.09
CA ALA A 62 -14.66 -30.39 27.91
C ALA A 62 -13.84 -30.19 26.63
N GLY A 63 -12.51 -30.23 26.75
CA GLY A 63 -11.50 -30.09 25.71
C GLY A 63 -11.17 -31.38 24.97
N MET A 64 -10.25 -31.29 24.03
CA MET A 64 -9.79 -32.39 23.20
C MET A 64 -9.10 -33.46 24.05
N GLY A 65 -9.48 -34.72 23.89
CA GLY A 65 -8.88 -35.82 24.65
C GLY A 65 -9.17 -35.76 26.17
N GLY A 66 -10.19 -35.01 26.59
CA GLY A 66 -10.57 -34.88 28.01
C GLY A 66 -9.81 -33.78 28.76
N SER A 67 -9.13 -32.87 28.05
CA SER A 67 -8.57 -31.65 28.65
C SER A 67 -9.66 -30.67 29.08
N ALA A 68 -9.28 -29.59 29.75
CA ALA A 68 -10.11 -28.41 29.94
C ALA A 68 -10.28 -27.64 28.61
N ALA A 69 -11.39 -26.91 28.47
CA ALA A 69 -11.61 -26.00 27.34
C ALA A 69 -12.13 -24.65 27.82
N LEU A 70 -11.77 -23.58 27.11
CA LEU A 70 -12.42 -22.30 27.28
C LEU A 70 -13.77 -22.32 26.57
N LEU A 71 -14.85 -22.16 27.32
CA LEU A 71 -16.21 -22.05 26.82
C LEU A 71 -16.61 -20.58 26.75
N CYS A 72 -17.11 -20.14 25.60
CA CYS A 72 -17.94 -18.94 25.47
C CYS A 72 -19.39 -19.38 25.20
N GLU A 73 -20.33 -18.94 26.03
CA GLU A 73 -21.75 -19.23 25.87
C GLU A 73 -22.62 -17.98 25.92
N ARG A 74 -23.74 -18.03 25.21
CA ARG A 74 -24.79 -17.02 25.27
C ARG A 74 -26.15 -17.69 25.19
N GLN A 75 -27.01 -17.44 26.18
CA GLN A 75 -28.37 -17.99 26.20
C GLN A 75 -29.26 -17.29 25.17
N GLU A 76 -30.29 -17.98 24.69
CA GLU A 76 -31.19 -17.45 23.66
C GLU A 76 -31.88 -16.16 24.10
N LYS A 77 -32.31 -16.07 25.36
CA LYS A 77 -32.93 -14.86 25.94
C LYS A 77 -31.98 -13.66 25.99
N ASP A 78 -30.67 -13.92 25.99
CA ASP A 78 -29.61 -12.92 26.15
C ASP A 78 -28.82 -12.71 24.84
N TYR A 79 -29.37 -13.10 23.69
CA TYR A 79 -28.62 -13.12 22.41
C TYR A 79 -27.99 -11.77 22.02
N LYS A 80 -28.56 -10.65 22.50
CA LYS A 80 -28.04 -9.28 22.29
C LYS A 80 -26.88 -8.90 23.21
N ASN A 81 -26.61 -9.65 24.27
CA ASN A 81 -25.49 -9.37 25.19
C ASN A 81 -24.15 -9.81 24.58
N TYR A 82 -23.65 -9.02 23.63
CA TYR A 82 -22.42 -9.31 22.91
C TYR A 82 -21.22 -9.46 23.86
N TRP A 83 -21.00 -8.47 24.72
CA TRP A 83 -19.85 -8.37 25.63
C TRP A 83 -19.77 -9.48 26.67
N GLY A 84 -20.87 -10.14 26.99
CA GLY A 84 -20.92 -11.25 27.93
C GLY A 84 -20.14 -12.49 27.48
N SER A 85 -19.89 -12.67 26.18
CA SER A 85 -19.36 -13.92 25.61
C SER A 85 -18.07 -13.69 24.80
N ILE A 86 -17.19 -12.81 25.29
CA ILE A 86 -15.91 -12.45 24.67
C ILE A 86 -14.78 -12.65 25.68
N ALA A 87 -14.10 -13.80 25.60
CA ALA A 87 -12.88 -14.02 26.36
C ALA A 87 -11.72 -13.27 25.69
N ARG A 88 -10.87 -12.65 26.51
CA ARG A 88 -9.75 -11.82 26.01
C ARG A 88 -8.44 -12.23 26.66
N LEU A 89 -7.38 -12.29 25.86
CA LEU A 89 -6.01 -12.54 26.30
C LEU A 89 -5.12 -11.40 25.79
N PRO A 90 -4.60 -10.52 26.67
CA PRO A 90 -3.63 -9.51 26.27
C PRO A 90 -2.35 -10.14 25.70
N LEU A 91 -1.85 -9.62 24.59
CA LEU A 91 -0.66 -10.11 23.89
C LEU A 91 0.46 -9.07 23.95
N LYS A 92 1.68 -9.51 24.26
CA LYS A 92 2.89 -8.69 24.15
C LYS A 92 3.66 -9.09 22.90
N LEU A 93 3.46 -8.35 21.81
CA LEU A 93 4.03 -8.64 20.50
C LEU A 93 5.14 -7.64 20.16
N LYS A 94 6.12 -8.08 19.37
CA LYS A 94 7.13 -7.21 18.78
C LYS A 94 6.57 -6.58 17.51
N ALA A 95 6.67 -5.26 17.39
CA ALA A 95 6.22 -4.57 16.20
C ALA A 95 6.97 -5.06 14.96
N GLY A 96 6.24 -5.32 13.87
CA GLY A 96 6.80 -5.81 12.61
C GLY A 96 7.11 -7.32 12.56
N SER A 97 7.13 -8.03 13.70
CA SER A 97 7.26 -9.49 13.70
C SER A 97 5.97 -10.15 13.21
N SER A 98 6.11 -11.23 12.45
CA SER A 98 4.98 -12.06 12.02
C SER A 98 4.67 -13.13 13.07
N TYR A 99 3.39 -13.43 13.23
CA TYR A 99 2.89 -14.41 14.18
C TYR A 99 1.94 -15.36 13.49
N LYS A 100 1.90 -16.61 13.95
CA LYS A 100 0.87 -17.57 13.57
C LYS A 100 0.11 -17.99 14.81
N MET A 101 -1.19 -17.75 14.79
CA MET A 101 -2.11 -18.33 15.76
C MET A 101 -2.69 -19.60 15.16
N THR A 102 -2.75 -20.66 15.97
CA THR A 102 -3.64 -21.79 15.74
C THR A 102 -4.46 -22.08 16.98
N ILE A 103 -5.72 -22.43 16.81
CA ILE A 103 -6.58 -22.83 17.92
C ILE A 103 -7.61 -23.83 17.41
N TRP A 104 -8.04 -24.75 18.27
CA TRP A 104 -9.11 -25.67 17.99
C TRP A 104 -10.42 -25.16 18.55
N TYR A 105 -11.51 -25.41 17.83
CA TYR A 105 -12.84 -25.05 18.28
C TYR A 105 -13.86 -26.13 17.96
N ARG A 106 -14.90 -26.23 18.78
CA ARG A 106 -16.15 -26.93 18.48
C ARG A 106 -17.33 -26.14 19.04
N THR A 107 -18.53 -26.43 18.57
CA THR A 107 -19.72 -25.64 18.86
C THR A 107 -20.89 -26.53 19.23
N GLU A 108 -21.81 -26.01 20.04
CA GLU A 108 -23.05 -26.69 20.40
C GLU A 108 -24.22 -25.70 20.31
N ASN A 109 -25.31 -26.13 19.65
CA ASN A 109 -26.58 -25.40 19.61
C ASN A 109 -26.46 -23.93 19.16
N LEU A 110 -25.57 -23.63 18.22
CA LEU A 110 -25.43 -22.27 17.70
C LEU A 110 -26.67 -21.85 16.91
N LYS A 111 -27.18 -20.66 17.23
CA LYS A 111 -28.26 -20.01 16.49
C LYS A 111 -27.79 -18.62 16.03
N PRO A 112 -27.06 -18.55 14.90
CA PRO A 112 -26.63 -17.27 14.36
C PRO A 112 -27.80 -16.52 13.72
N ARG A 113 -27.81 -15.20 13.87
CA ARG A 113 -28.77 -14.30 13.19
C ARG A 113 -28.10 -13.42 12.13
N LEU A 114 -26.77 -13.47 12.09
CA LEU A 114 -25.92 -12.75 11.16
C LEU A 114 -25.03 -13.75 10.40
N HIS A 115 -24.29 -13.25 9.42
CA HIS A 115 -23.45 -14.05 8.52
C HIS A 115 -22.20 -14.69 9.17
N MET A 116 -21.83 -14.24 10.38
CA MET A 116 -20.72 -14.79 11.17
C MET A 116 -21.26 -15.35 12.49
N GLU A 117 -20.80 -16.54 12.85
CA GLU A 117 -21.29 -17.25 14.04
C GLU A 117 -20.36 -17.05 15.25
N LEU A 118 -19.05 -17.18 15.04
CA LEU A 118 -18.00 -17.10 16.06
C LEU A 118 -16.68 -16.58 15.46
N SER A 119 -15.72 -16.23 16.30
CA SER A 119 -14.38 -15.86 15.82
C SER A 119 -13.30 -15.97 16.90
N ALA A 120 -12.08 -16.26 16.47
CA ALA A 120 -10.84 -16.11 17.23
C ALA A 120 -10.01 -15.01 16.56
N SER A 121 -10.07 -13.78 17.05
CA SER A 121 -9.56 -12.59 16.34
C SER A 121 -8.43 -11.92 17.11
N ILE A 122 -7.56 -11.18 16.42
CA ILE A 122 -6.56 -10.31 17.05
C ILE A 122 -7.05 -8.87 16.97
N ARG A 123 -7.27 -8.25 18.13
CA ARG A 123 -7.79 -6.90 18.26
C ARG A 123 -6.66 -5.94 18.61
N HIS A 124 -6.54 -4.86 17.83
CA HIS A 124 -5.55 -3.81 18.02
C HIS A 124 -6.23 -2.53 18.51
N CYS A 125 -5.75 -1.99 19.62
CA CYS A 125 -6.34 -0.86 20.31
C CYS A 125 -5.34 0.29 20.51
N ARG A 126 -5.83 1.52 20.48
CA ARG A 126 -5.12 2.71 20.96
C ARG A 126 -6.03 3.46 21.92
N ASN A 127 -5.57 3.69 23.15
CA ASN A 127 -6.34 4.38 24.19
C ASN A 127 -7.76 3.78 24.39
N GLY A 128 -7.88 2.45 24.31
CA GLY A 128 -9.15 1.74 24.45
C GLY A 128 -10.08 1.72 23.23
N GLN A 129 -9.77 2.47 22.15
CA GLN A 129 -10.51 2.42 20.89
C GLN A 129 -9.92 1.32 19.98
N GLU A 130 -10.80 0.53 19.35
CA GLU A 130 -10.43 -0.48 18.36
C GLU A 130 -9.99 0.21 17.07
N MET A 131 -8.74 -0.02 16.67
CA MET A 131 -8.18 0.52 15.44
C MET A 131 -8.32 -0.48 14.28
N HIS A 132 -8.12 -1.77 14.59
CA HIS A 132 -8.12 -2.84 13.61
C HIS A 132 -8.43 -4.19 14.28
N LEU A 133 -8.95 -5.13 13.48
CA LEU A 133 -9.23 -6.49 13.90
C LEU A 133 -8.80 -7.49 12.81
N ASP A 134 -7.77 -8.31 13.09
CA ASP A 134 -7.45 -9.46 12.23
C ASP A 134 -8.42 -10.60 12.54
N ASN A 135 -9.12 -11.09 11.52
CA ASN A 135 -10.01 -12.23 11.65
C ASN A 135 -9.50 -13.41 10.81
N PRO A 136 -9.67 -14.65 11.29
CA PRO A 136 -9.43 -15.82 10.47
C PRO A 136 -10.49 -15.91 9.36
N LYS A 137 -10.23 -16.78 8.37
CA LYS A 137 -11.26 -17.20 7.41
C LYS A 137 -12.49 -17.73 8.16
N ARG A 138 -13.67 -17.66 7.53
CA ARG A 138 -14.97 -18.03 8.13
C ARG A 138 -14.88 -19.33 8.94
N MET A 139 -15.40 -19.29 10.17
CA MET A 139 -15.39 -20.40 11.12
C MET A 139 -16.81 -20.96 11.30
N PRO A 140 -17.26 -21.91 10.44
CA PRO A 140 -18.61 -22.42 10.51
C PRO A 140 -18.86 -23.21 11.80
N ALA A 141 -20.12 -23.27 12.23
CA ALA A 141 -20.54 -24.15 13.30
C ALA A 141 -20.15 -25.61 12.99
N SER A 142 -19.63 -26.31 13.99
CA SER A 142 -19.24 -27.71 13.90
C SER A 142 -19.40 -28.39 15.25
N SER A 143 -20.03 -29.57 15.30
CA SER A 143 -20.04 -30.42 16.49
C SER A 143 -18.68 -31.10 16.72
N GLU A 144 -17.90 -31.26 15.66
CA GLU A 144 -16.55 -31.80 15.66
C GLU A 144 -15.51 -30.71 15.96
N TRP A 145 -14.37 -31.11 16.51
CA TRP A 145 -13.22 -30.21 16.66
C TRP A 145 -12.65 -29.82 15.30
N LYS A 146 -12.54 -28.53 15.06
CA LYS A 146 -11.94 -27.92 13.86
C LYS A 146 -10.75 -27.05 14.27
N LYS A 147 -9.66 -27.14 13.50
CA LYS A 147 -8.51 -26.26 13.66
C LYS A 147 -8.69 -25.02 12.81
N VAL A 148 -8.46 -23.85 13.41
CA VAL A 148 -8.29 -22.60 12.68
C VAL A 148 -6.83 -22.17 12.78
N ALA A 149 -6.33 -21.56 11.72
CA ALA A 149 -5.01 -20.96 11.68
C ALA A 149 -5.10 -19.59 10.99
N MET A 150 -4.35 -18.63 11.50
CA MET A 150 -4.17 -17.33 10.86
C MET A 150 -2.79 -16.78 11.16
N THR A 151 -2.30 -15.95 10.24
CA THR A 151 -1.08 -15.16 10.43
C THR A 151 -1.45 -13.70 10.63
N PHE A 152 -0.72 -13.01 11.49
CA PHE A 152 -0.91 -11.59 11.79
C PHE A 152 0.44 -10.96 12.15
N VAL A 153 0.49 -9.63 12.23
CA VAL A 153 1.73 -8.88 12.48
C VAL A 153 1.62 -8.14 13.79
N GLY A 154 2.68 -8.16 14.59
CA GLY A 154 2.76 -7.30 15.76
C GLY A 154 2.80 -5.83 15.36
N SER A 155 2.15 -4.98 16.15
CA SER A 155 2.06 -3.53 15.92
C SER A 155 2.40 -2.77 17.20
N ASP A 156 2.61 -1.45 17.10
CA ASP A 156 2.77 -0.57 18.27
C ASP A 156 1.46 -0.34 19.04
N TYR A 157 0.34 -0.95 18.62
CA TYR A 157 -0.94 -0.90 19.31
C TYR A 157 -1.01 -1.90 20.47
N GLU A 158 -1.81 -1.58 21.49
CA GLU A 158 -2.23 -2.56 22.50
C GLU A 158 -2.97 -3.70 21.80
N THR A 159 -2.52 -4.94 21.98
CA THR A 159 -3.05 -6.08 21.23
C THR A 159 -3.63 -7.14 22.16
N GLU A 160 -4.80 -7.69 21.81
CA GLU A 160 -5.42 -8.80 22.53
C GLU A 160 -6.00 -9.85 21.57
N LEU A 161 -5.83 -11.13 21.90
CA LEU A 161 -6.60 -12.21 21.29
C LEU A 161 -8.00 -12.20 21.90
N ILE A 162 -9.03 -12.23 21.06
CA ILE A 162 -10.42 -12.34 21.49
C ILE A 162 -11.07 -13.61 20.93
N LEU A 163 -11.63 -14.42 21.82
CA LEU A 163 -12.39 -15.63 21.50
C LEU A 163 -13.86 -15.37 21.81
N ARG A 164 -14.74 -15.42 20.80
CA ARG A 164 -16.11 -14.91 20.94
C ARG A 164 -17.18 -15.70 20.20
N LEU A 165 -18.40 -15.58 20.72
CA LEU A 165 -19.62 -15.68 19.93
C LEU A 165 -19.92 -14.34 19.28
N PHE A 166 -20.21 -14.35 17.98
CA PHE A 166 -20.44 -13.12 17.21
C PHE A 166 -21.77 -12.43 17.61
N TYR A 167 -22.01 -11.24 17.08
CA TYR A 167 -23.22 -10.46 17.38
C TYR A 167 -24.48 -11.28 17.15
N GLU A 168 -25.42 -11.19 18.10
CA GLU A 168 -26.73 -11.83 18.05
C GLU A 168 -26.76 -13.35 17.93
N THR A 169 -25.60 -14.00 18.08
CA THR A 169 -25.47 -15.46 18.13
C THR A 169 -25.63 -15.96 19.55
N SER A 170 -26.54 -16.92 19.74
CA SER A 170 -26.66 -17.72 20.96
C SER A 170 -26.11 -19.14 20.74
N GLY A 171 -25.89 -19.86 21.83
CA GLY A 171 -25.31 -21.20 21.84
C GLY A 171 -23.96 -21.23 22.55
N ARG A 172 -23.11 -22.19 22.19
CA ARG A 172 -21.81 -22.44 22.83
C ARG A 172 -20.71 -22.64 21.81
N VAL A 173 -19.53 -22.13 22.14
CA VAL A 173 -18.27 -22.48 21.48
C VAL A 173 -17.23 -22.84 22.52
N TYR A 174 -16.57 -23.97 22.31
CA TYR A 174 -15.44 -24.44 23.12
C TYR A 174 -14.17 -24.23 22.32
N TRP A 175 -13.12 -23.79 23.00
CA TRP A 175 -11.81 -23.50 22.46
C TRP A 175 -10.77 -24.34 23.20
N ASP A 176 -9.81 -24.89 22.45
CA ASP A 176 -8.74 -25.70 23.03
C ASP A 176 -7.45 -25.61 22.21
N ASN A 177 -6.33 -25.98 22.82
CA ASN A 177 -5.00 -26.08 22.22
C ASN A 177 -4.65 -24.83 21.39
N LEU A 178 -4.69 -23.67 22.06
CA LEU A 178 -4.23 -22.40 21.50
C LEU A 178 -2.71 -22.42 21.43
N GLU A 179 -2.18 -22.09 20.26
CA GLU A 179 -0.78 -21.79 20.05
C GLU A 179 -0.66 -20.44 19.33
N ILE A 180 0.18 -19.56 19.85
CA ILE A 180 0.69 -18.40 19.12
C ILE A 180 2.20 -18.54 19.08
N VAL A 181 2.72 -18.67 17.87
CA VAL A 181 4.15 -18.73 17.61
C VAL A 181 4.59 -17.45 16.94
N GLU A 182 5.70 -16.87 17.40
CA GLU A 182 6.43 -15.89 16.61
C GLU A 182 6.98 -16.65 15.40
N ILE A 183 6.46 -16.32 14.22
CA ILE A 183 7.13 -16.69 12.98
C ILE A 183 8.24 -15.67 12.85
N SER A 184 9.41 -16.00 13.39
CA SER A 184 10.60 -15.19 13.17
C SER A 184 10.91 -15.23 11.66
N SER A 185 10.31 -14.33 10.89
CA SER A 185 11.09 -13.76 9.81
C SER A 185 12.20 -13.02 10.55
N ASN A 186 13.46 -13.41 10.37
CA ASN A 186 14.62 -12.65 10.86
C ASN A 186 14.74 -11.26 10.18
N GLY A 187 13.61 -10.71 9.75
CA GLY A 187 13.43 -9.54 8.94
C GLY A 187 12.93 -9.80 7.53
N MET A 188 12.89 -8.73 6.73
CA MET A 188 12.73 -8.75 5.29
C MET A 188 13.97 -8.16 4.63
N LEU A 189 14.40 -8.78 3.54
CA LEU A 189 15.48 -8.31 2.69
C LEU A 189 14.98 -8.20 1.25
N TYR A 190 14.99 -7.02 0.66
CA TYR A 190 14.56 -6.81 -0.73
C TYR A 190 15.26 -5.62 -1.41
N PRO A 191 15.43 -5.67 -2.74
CA PRO A 191 16.04 -4.58 -3.47
C PRO A 191 15.07 -3.40 -3.60
N ILE A 192 15.56 -2.20 -3.32
CA ILE A 192 14.93 -0.92 -3.70
C ILE A 192 15.68 -0.24 -4.87
N THR A 193 16.87 -0.75 -5.21
CA THR A 193 17.61 -0.44 -6.44
C THR A 193 18.34 -1.71 -6.90
N PRO A 194 18.30 -2.06 -8.19
CA PRO A 194 17.58 -1.36 -9.26
C PRO A 194 16.06 -1.51 -9.16
N LEU A 195 15.35 -0.46 -9.58
CA LEU A 195 13.93 -0.58 -9.93
C LEU A 195 13.81 -1.31 -11.28
N MET A 196 12.63 -1.88 -11.56
CA MET A 196 12.29 -2.65 -12.76
C MET A 196 13.12 -3.92 -12.96
N LEU A 197 13.86 -4.37 -11.93
CA LEU A 197 14.80 -5.50 -11.98
C LEU A 197 15.93 -5.32 -13.01
N ALA A 198 16.19 -4.09 -13.45
CA ALA A 198 17.17 -3.78 -14.49
C ALA A 198 18.36 -2.99 -13.90
N PRO A 199 19.47 -3.65 -13.52
CA PRO A 199 20.64 -2.99 -12.97
C PRO A 199 21.32 -2.07 -13.98
N ASP A 200 21.93 -1.01 -13.47
CA ASP A 200 22.78 -0.13 -14.27
C ASP A 200 24.11 -0.82 -14.64
N ALA A 201 24.90 -0.16 -15.51
CA ALA A 201 26.19 -0.69 -15.95
C ALA A 201 27.19 -0.93 -14.81
N ASN A 202 27.02 -0.25 -13.67
CA ASN A 202 27.87 -0.40 -12.50
C ASN A 202 27.39 -1.52 -11.56
N GLY A 203 26.22 -2.11 -11.82
CA GLY A 203 25.60 -3.09 -10.94
C GLY A 203 25.36 -2.55 -9.54
N ARG A 204 24.86 -1.32 -9.43
CA ARG A 204 24.55 -0.72 -8.13
C ARG A 204 23.27 -1.32 -7.55
N PHE A 205 23.39 -1.91 -6.37
CA PHE A 205 22.27 -2.44 -5.59
C PHE A 205 22.09 -1.66 -4.30
N ILE A 206 20.83 -1.37 -3.98
CA ILE A 206 20.45 -0.90 -2.64
C ILE A 206 19.38 -1.84 -2.13
N PHE A 207 19.70 -2.54 -1.04
CA PHE A 207 18.78 -3.43 -0.37
C PHE A 207 18.19 -2.76 0.87
N ARG A 208 16.89 -2.91 1.06
CA ARG A 208 16.18 -2.57 2.30
C ARG A 208 16.25 -3.77 3.23
N VAL A 209 16.59 -3.49 4.49
CA VAL A 209 16.62 -4.45 5.59
C VAL A 209 15.59 -4.01 6.62
N VAL A 210 14.60 -4.85 6.87
CA VAL A 210 13.61 -4.62 7.92
C VAL A 210 13.81 -5.71 8.95
N THR A 211 14.07 -5.39 10.20
CA THR A 211 14.25 -6.35 11.29
C THR A 211 13.41 -5.89 12.48
N SER A 212 13.07 -6.79 13.41
CA SER A 212 12.33 -6.43 14.63
C SER A 212 13.12 -5.51 15.55
N GLU A 213 14.44 -5.64 15.56
CA GLU A 213 15.39 -4.76 16.25
C GLU A 213 16.45 -4.25 15.27
N PRO A 214 16.98 -3.02 15.43
CA PRO A 214 18.06 -2.50 14.59
C PRO A 214 19.28 -3.42 14.59
N LEU A 215 19.69 -3.89 13.41
CA LEU A 215 20.82 -4.81 13.25
C LEU A 215 22.12 -4.05 13.02
N ASN A 216 22.77 -3.62 14.11
CA ASN A 216 24.00 -2.82 14.06
C ASN A 216 25.25 -3.58 13.56
N THR A 217 25.23 -4.90 13.62
CA THR A 217 26.31 -5.81 13.16
C THR A 217 25.98 -6.48 11.82
N GLY A 218 24.92 -6.00 11.16
CA GLY A 218 24.37 -6.62 9.96
C GLY A 218 25.21 -6.33 8.72
N ALA A 219 25.28 -7.30 7.81
CA ALA A 219 25.74 -7.10 6.45
C ALA A 219 24.81 -7.80 5.46
N VAL A 220 24.68 -7.22 4.26
CA VAL A 220 24.06 -7.89 3.12
C VAL A 220 25.14 -8.42 2.21
N VAL A 221 25.06 -9.71 1.90
CA VAL A 221 25.97 -10.40 0.97
C VAL A 221 25.18 -10.77 -0.28
N LEU A 222 25.69 -10.41 -1.45
CA LEU A 222 25.18 -10.84 -2.74
C LEU A 222 26.14 -11.86 -3.35
N LYS A 223 25.60 -12.92 -3.93
CA LYS A 223 26.38 -14.01 -4.50
C LYS A 223 25.77 -14.52 -5.81
N THR A 224 26.63 -14.74 -6.79
CA THR A 224 26.39 -15.56 -7.99
C THR A 224 27.36 -16.76 -7.98
N ALA A 225 27.35 -17.58 -9.03
CA ALA A 225 28.33 -18.67 -9.18
C ALA A 225 29.79 -18.15 -9.14
N ASP A 226 30.04 -17.00 -9.77
CA ASP A 226 31.40 -16.51 -10.04
C ASP A 226 31.80 -15.30 -9.18
N LYS A 227 30.85 -14.68 -8.47
CA LYS A 227 31.07 -13.40 -7.80
C LYS A 227 30.37 -13.31 -6.45
N THR A 228 31.06 -12.71 -5.48
CA THR A 228 30.50 -12.32 -4.19
C THR A 228 30.83 -10.85 -3.92
N ALA A 229 29.86 -10.09 -3.42
CA ALA A 229 30.08 -8.74 -2.90
C ALA A 229 29.20 -8.52 -1.68
N TRP A 230 29.56 -7.57 -0.83
CA TRP A 230 28.80 -7.30 0.38
C TRP A 230 28.94 -5.84 0.83
N ALA A 231 28.00 -5.39 1.66
CA ALA A 231 28.09 -4.12 2.35
C ALA A 231 27.44 -4.19 3.74
N PRO A 232 27.90 -3.39 4.71
CA PRO A 232 27.25 -3.29 6.01
C PRO A 232 25.84 -2.71 5.89
N VAL A 233 24.99 -3.05 6.85
CA VAL A 233 23.66 -2.44 7.01
C VAL A 233 23.82 -1.13 7.77
N ILE A 234 23.44 -0.02 7.13
CA ILE A 234 23.43 1.33 7.68
C ILE A 234 22.03 1.90 7.48
N ASP A 235 21.40 2.38 8.55
CA ASP A 235 20.03 2.93 8.53
C ASP A 235 19.04 2.02 7.78
N SER A 236 19.07 0.73 8.11
CA SER A 236 18.21 -0.30 7.50
C SER A 236 18.42 -0.44 5.98
N ARG A 237 19.60 -0.11 5.45
CA ARG A 237 19.96 -0.26 4.03
C ARG A 237 21.37 -0.81 3.85
N ALA A 238 21.60 -1.55 2.77
CA ALA A 238 22.94 -1.93 2.34
C ALA A 238 23.13 -1.52 0.87
N MET A 239 24.20 -0.76 0.61
CA MET A 239 24.54 -0.28 -0.73
C MET A 239 25.76 -1.04 -1.26
N ILE A 240 25.58 -1.80 -2.33
CA ILE A 240 26.56 -2.74 -2.85
C ILE A 240 26.85 -2.39 -4.31
N GLU A 241 28.13 -2.22 -4.64
CA GLU A 241 28.59 -2.17 -6.02
C GLU A 241 28.95 -3.59 -6.46
N PHE A 242 28.03 -4.25 -7.14
CA PHE A 242 28.22 -5.62 -7.60
C PHE A 242 28.94 -5.69 -8.94
N GLY A 243 29.14 -4.56 -9.63
CA GLY A 243 29.73 -4.52 -10.98
C GLY A 243 28.78 -5.06 -12.06
N SER A 244 29.22 -4.97 -13.32
CA SER A 244 28.42 -5.38 -14.48
C SER A 244 27.95 -6.83 -14.38
N LEU A 245 26.67 -7.06 -14.70
CA LEU A 245 26.09 -8.40 -14.83
C LEU A 245 26.23 -8.93 -16.26
N PRO A 246 26.25 -10.26 -16.48
CA PRO A 246 26.16 -10.81 -17.83
C PRO A 246 24.80 -10.46 -18.48
N GLU A 247 24.77 -10.49 -19.81
CA GLU A 247 23.55 -10.26 -20.59
C GLU A 247 22.50 -11.36 -20.32
N GLY A 248 21.23 -10.97 -20.24
CA GLY A 248 20.09 -11.84 -19.99
C GLY A 248 19.63 -11.86 -18.53
N LYS A 249 18.94 -12.95 -18.16
CA LYS A 249 18.42 -13.17 -16.81
C LYS A 249 19.53 -13.68 -15.90
N VAL A 250 19.76 -12.99 -14.77
CA VAL A 250 20.80 -13.31 -13.80
C VAL A 250 20.17 -13.54 -12.43
N GLY A 251 20.37 -14.72 -11.87
CA GLY A 251 19.99 -15.04 -10.49
C GLY A 251 21.07 -14.59 -9.51
N ILE A 252 20.68 -13.81 -8.50
CA ILE A 252 21.56 -13.38 -7.40
C ILE A 252 20.98 -13.88 -6.09
N ASP A 253 21.75 -14.68 -5.36
CA ASP A 253 21.47 -15.02 -3.98
C ASP A 253 21.83 -13.83 -3.09
N ALA A 254 20.90 -13.43 -2.23
CA ALA A 254 21.05 -12.33 -1.29
C ALA A 254 20.88 -12.84 0.14
N PHE A 255 21.84 -12.54 0.99
CA PHE A 255 21.90 -12.97 2.38
C PHE A 255 21.93 -11.76 3.30
N LEU A 256 21.14 -11.78 4.37
CA LEU A 256 21.36 -10.91 5.53
C LEU A 256 22.12 -11.73 6.57
N VAL A 257 23.23 -11.22 7.06
CA VAL A 257 24.06 -11.92 8.05
C VAL A 257 24.36 -11.03 9.26
N ASP A 258 24.47 -11.62 10.45
CA ASP A 258 25.10 -10.99 11.61
C ASP A 258 26.58 -11.34 11.62
N THR A 259 27.42 -10.32 11.43
CA THR A 259 28.88 -10.50 11.28
C THR A 259 29.58 -10.88 12.59
N VAL A 260 28.98 -10.58 13.74
CA VAL A 260 29.53 -10.88 15.07
C VAL A 260 29.07 -12.26 15.54
N GLN A 261 27.77 -12.54 15.44
CA GLN A 261 27.23 -13.85 15.81
C GLN A 261 27.57 -14.94 14.78
N LYS A 262 28.04 -14.55 13.59
CA LYS A 262 28.31 -15.45 12.46
C LYS A 262 27.07 -16.27 12.12
N THR A 263 25.94 -15.60 11.94
CA THR A 263 24.65 -16.24 11.60
C THR A 263 24.09 -15.69 10.30
N ILE A 264 23.53 -16.56 9.46
CA ILE A 264 22.71 -16.17 8.32
C ILE A 264 21.28 -16.00 8.81
N LEU A 265 20.78 -14.77 8.73
CA LEU A 265 19.45 -14.38 9.20
C LEU A 265 18.40 -14.57 8.10
N ILE A 266 18.69 -14.09 6.88
CA ILE A 266 17.76 -14.17 5.75
C ILE A 266 18.51 -14.69 4.53
N ARG A 267 17.86 -15.53 3.74
CA ARG A 267 18.30 -15.93 2.40
C ARG A 267 17.16 -15.75 1.41
N ASN A 268 17.40 -14.98 0.35
CA ASN A 268 16.48 -14.78 -0.76
C ASN A 268 17.24 -14.95 -2.08
N GLN A 269 16.55 -15.35 -3.15
CA GLN A 269 17.11 -15.37 -4.50
C GLN A 269 16.33 -14.43 -5.41
N PHE A 270 16.99 -13.44 -6.00
CA PHE A 270 16.38 -12.46 -6.90
C PHE A 270 16.82 -12.70 -8.34
N ASN A 271 15.90 -12.47 -9.29
CA ASN A 271 16.21 -12.46 -10.70
C ASN A 271 16.30 -11.01 -11.18
N PHE A 272 17.42 -10.66 -11.80
CA PHE A 272 17.64 -9.38 -12.46
C PHE A 272 17.82 -9.60 -13.96
N PHE A 273 17.54 -8.58 -14.74
CA PHE A 273 17.55 -8.64 -16.20
C PHE A 273 18.47 -7.56 -16.72
N ASN A 274 19.59 -7.99 -17.28
CA ASN A 274 20.50 -7.10 -17.99
C ASN A 274 20.26 -7.26 -19.49
N SER A 275 20.11 -6.15 -20.20
CA SER A 275 20.14 -6.16 -21.67
C SER A 275 21.29 -5.26 -22.09
N LYS A 276 22.03 -5.61 -23.14
CA LYS A 276 22.87 -4.60 -23.82
C LYS A 276 21.91 -3.51 -24.29
N HIS A 277 21.87 -2.40 -23.57
CA HIS A 277 20.88 -1.35 -23.78
C HIS A 277 20.95 -0.87 -25.23
N GLY A 278 20.00 -1.32 -26.06
CA GLY A 278 19.64 -0.61 -27.28
C GLY A 278 19.03 0.74 -26.90
N ALA A 279 18.80 1.60 -27.90
CA ALA A 279 18.02 2.81 -27.65
C ALA A 279 16.65 2.42 -27.05
N PRO A 280 16.21 3.07 -25.95
CA PRO A 280 14.88 2.84 -25.40
C PRO A 280 13.81 3.03 -26.47
N PRO A 281 12.73 2.22 -26.49
CA PRO A 281 11.64 2.41 -27.44
C PRO A 281 10.89 3.72 -27.18
N GLU A 282 10.12 4.18 -28.17
CA GLU A 282 9.19 5.30 -27.98
C GLU A 282 8.19 4.99 -26.85
N GLY A 283 7.99 5.97 -25.98
CA GLY A 283 7.13 5.86 -24.82
C GLY A 283 7.77 5.16 -23.64
N ALA A 284 9.07 4.82 -23.71
CA ALA A 284 9.79 4.15 -22.63
C ALA A 284 9.66 4.92 -21.31
N VAL A 285 9.43 4.17 -20.23
CA VAL A 285 9.26 4.67 -18.88
C VAL A 285 10.38 4.15 -17.99
N SER A 286 10.94 5.05 -17.19
CA SER A 286 11.87 4.67 -16.13
C SER A 286 11.59 5.45 -14.86
N ILE A 287 12.20 5.01 -13.77
CA ILE A 287 12.16 5.73 -12.49
C ILE A 287 13.60 6.05 -12.13
N ASP A 288 13.88 7.35 -11.91
CA ASP A 288 15.23 7.77 -11.55
C ASP A 288 15.51 7.59 -10.05
N ALA A 289 16.75 7.88 -9.64
CA ALA A 289 17.18 7.75 -8.25
C ALA A 289 16.43 8.66 -7.26
N ALA A 290 15.73 9.69 -7.74
CA ALA A 290 14.88 10.57 -6.94
C ALA A 290 13.42 10.08 -6.89
N GLY A 291 13.11 8.92 -7.50
CA GLY A 291 11.78 8.35 -7.57
C GLY A 291 10.86 9.07 -8.57
N ARG A 292 11.42 9.88 -9.48
CA ARG A 292 10.64 10.59 -10.51
C ARG A 292 10.40 9.67 -11.69
N VAL A 293 9.22 9.77 -12.27
CA VAL A 293 8.88 9.06 -13.50
C VAL A 293 9.47 9.81 -14.66
N MET A 294 10.15 9.08 -15.52
CA MET A 294 10.74 9.57 -16.75
C MET A 294 10.00 8.92 -17.92
N VAL A 295 9.39 9.71 -18.78
CA VAL A 295 8.81 9.24 -20.05
C VAL A 295 9.68 9.79 -21.16
N ASP A 296 10.25 8.91 -21.98
CA ASP A 296 11.22 9.27 -23.03
C ASP A 296 12.36 10.16 -22.49
N GLY A 297 12.84 9.83 -21.29
CA GLY A 297 13.90 10.56 -20.60
C GLY A 297 13.50 11.92 -19.99
N LYS A 298 12.23 12.32 -20.06
CA LYS A 298 11.73 13.59 -19.51
C LYS A 298 10.93 13.36 -18.22
N PRO A 299 11.11 14.18 -17.17
CA PRO A 299 10.28 14.10 -15.97
C PRO A 299 8.81 14.25 -16.30
N PHE A 300 7.99 13.38 -15.73
CA PHE A 300 6.55 13.31 -15.95
C PHE A 300 5.87 13.10 -14.59
N LEU A 301 4.85 13.91 -14.25
CA LEU A 301 4.04 13.69 -13.05
C LEU A 301 2.76 12.94 -13.45
N PRO A 302 2.63 11.62 -13.17
CA PRO A 302 1.41 10.91 -13.44
C PRO A 302 0.27 11.44 -12.56
N VAL A 303 -0.75 11.99 -13.20
CA VAL A 303 -2.04 12.36 -12.61
C VAL A 303 -3.14 11.73 -13.46
N GLY A 304 -3.72 10.65 -12.96
CA GLY A 304 -4.63 9.80 -13.71
C GLY A 304 -5.88 9.47 -12.95
N ILE A 305 -6.71 8.63 -13.57
CA ILE A 305 -7.98 8.21 -13.02
C ILE A 305 -8.25 6.73 -13.33
N TYR A 306 -8.82 6.02 -12.37
CA TYR A 306 -9.32 4.68 -12.57
C TYR A 306 -10.56 4.70 -13.47
N ALA A 307 -10.65 3.75 -14.39
CA ALA A 307 -11.85 3.46 -15.14
C ALA A 307 -12.06 1.94 -15.20
N THR A 308 -13.29 1.50 -14.90
CA THR A 308 -13.67 0.09 -15.11
C THR A 308 -14.05 -0.13 -16.57
N TRP A 309 -14.78 0.83 -17.14
CA TRP A 309 -15.26 0.80 -18.52
C TRP A 309 -14.91 2.12 -19.19
N LEU A 310 -14.27 2.04 -20.35
CA LEU A 310 -14.13 3.15 -21.30
C LEU A 310 -14.59 2.64 -22.65
N ARG A 311 -15.67 3.25 -23.18
CA ARG A 311 -16.34 2.74 -24.38
C ARG A 311 -16.21 3.71 -25.55
N LYS A 312 -16.08 5.02 -25.28
CA LYS A 312 -16.12 6.06 -26.31
C LYS A 312 -14.90 6.96 -26.26
N GLU A 313 -14.51 7.45 -27.43
CA GLU A 313 -13.51 8.49 -27.59
C GLU A 313 -13.85 9.77 -26.80
N ASP A 314 -15.14 10.08 -26.63
CA ASP A 314 -15.58 11.22 -25.81
C ASP A 314 -15.25 11.06 -24.32
N ASP A 315 -15.13 9.83 -23.81
CA ASP A 315 -14.64 9.62 -22.44
C ASP A 315 -13.17 10.02 -22.34
N LEU A 316 -12.36 9.70 -23.37
CA LEU A 316 -10.95 10.11 -23.42
C LEU A 316 -10.80 11.62 -23.48
N LYS A 317 -11.61 12.30 -24.33
CA LYS A 317 -11.65 13.77 -24.39
C LYS A 317 -12.00 14.38 -23.03
N ARG A 318 -13.01 13.83 -22.36
CA ARG A 318 -13.47 14.30 -21.05
C ARG A 318 -12.38 14.14 -19.99
N ILE A 319 -11.70 13.00 -19.96
CA ILE A 319 -10.60 12.71 -19.03
C ILE A 319 -9.41 13.64 -19.29
N ALA A 320 -8.95 13.75 -20.54
CA ALA A 320 -7.85 14.64 -20.91
C ALA A 320 -8.18 16.12 -20.59
N GLY A 321 -9.36 16.60 -20.98
CA GLY A 321 -9.84 17.95 -20.66
C GLY A 321 -10.03 18.23 -19.16
N GLY A 322 -10.18 17.16 -18.38
CA GLY A 322 -10.22 17.20 -16.91
C GLY A 322 -8.87 17.48 -16.25
N GLY A 323 -7.77 17.44 -17.00
CA GLY A 323 -6.40 17.63 -16.49
C GLY A 323 -5.71 16.32 -16.11
N PHE A 324 -6.27 15.18 -16.49
CA PHE A 324 -5.62 13.88 -16.33
C PHE A 324 -4.70 13.60 -17.52
N ASN A 325 -3.57 12.93 -17.27
CA ASN A 325 -2.59 12.54 -18.29
C ASN A 325 -2.37 11.02 -18.38
N PHE A 326 -3.05 10.23 -17.56
CA PHE A 326 -3.08 8.78 -17.71
C PHE A 326 -4.40 8.16 -17.24
N ILE A 327 -4.65 6.94 -17.72
CA ILE A 327 -5.80 6.11 -17.37
C ILE A 327 -5.31 4.78 -16.83
N LEU A 328 -5.90 4.31 -15.74
CA LEU A 328 -5.81 2.91 -15.32
C LEU A 328 -7.13 2.22 -15.67
N HIS A 329 -7.08 1.27 -16.61
CA HIS A 329 -8.28 0.56 -17.08
C HIS A 329 -8.34 -0.85 -16.50
N TYR A 330 -9.26 -1.10 -15.56
CA TYR A 330 -9.32 -2.37 -14.83
C TYR A 330 -9.54 -3.60 -15.72
N THR A 331 -10.22 -3.44 -16.85
CA THR A 331 -10.64 -4.55 -17.70
C THR A 331 -9.78 -4.70 -18.95
N SER A 332 -8.44 -4.60 -18.81
CA SER A 332 -7.49 -4.78 -19.92
C SER A 332 -7.65 -6.09 -20.70
N ARG A 333 -8.14 -7.17 -20.08
CA ARG A 333 -8.41 -8.46 -20.76
C ARG A 333 -9.84 -8.57 -21.28
N GLY A 334 -10.70 -7.65 -20.86
CA GLY A 334 -12.12 -7.62 -21.15
C GLY A 334 -12.42 -7.02 -22.51
N ALA A 335 -13.55 -6.33 -22.60
CA ALA A 335 -13.89 -5.52 -23.76
C ALA A 335 -13.10 -4.20 -23.74
N PHE A 336 -11.79 -4.29 -24.00
CA PHE A 336 -10.94 -3.12 -24.18
C PHE A 336 -11.12 -2.54 -25.59
N ASP A 337 -12.34 -2.09 -25.87
CA ASP A 337 -12.80 -1.57 -27.15
C ASP A 337 -13.32 -0.14 -27.00
N ILE A 338 -12.46 0.84 -27.28
CA ILE A 338 -12.82 2.25 -27.30
C ILE A 338 -13.17 2.62 -28.75
N GLN A 339 -14.36 3.19 -28.95
CA GLN A 339 -14.92 3.49 -30.27
C GLN A 339 -14.95 5.00 -30.56
N SER A 340 -14.76 5.39 -31.83
CA SER A 340 -14.60 6.80 -32.25
C SER A 340 -15.89 7.62 -32.35
N SER A 341 -17.06 7.00 -32.63
CA SER A 341 -18.41 7.57 -32.48
C SER A 341 -19.48 6.57 -32.91
N ASP A 342 -20.69 6.68 -32.31
CA ASP A 342 -21.93 5.88 -32.50
C ASP A 342 -21.90 4.39 -32.10
N ILE A 343 -22.72 4.05 -31.09
CA ILE A 343 -22.93 2.67 -30.59
C ILE A 343 -23.93 1.95 -31.49
N THR A 344 -23.61 0.73 -31.94
CA THR A 344 -24.61 -0.24 -32.38
C THR A 344 -24.54 -1.60 -31.67
N THR A 345 -23.66 -1.78 -30.68
CA THR A 345 -23.58 -3.03 -29.90
C THR A 345 -23.88 -2.78 -28.43
N GLU A 346 -24.70 -3.66 -27.83
CA GLU A 346 -24.90 -3.70 -26.37
C GLU A 346 -23.57 -3.65 -25.63
N SER A 347 -23.53 -2.92 -24.51
CA SER A 347 -22.32 -2.74 -23.70
C SER A 347 -21.75 -4.09 -23.25
N ASP A 348 -20.56 -4.44 -23.76
CA ASP A 348 -19.84 -5.63 -23.34
C ASP A 348 -19.00 -5.35 -22.09
N ASP A 349 -19.62 -5.44 -20.92
CA ASP A 349 -18.96 -5.17 -19.63
C ASP A 349 -18.31 -6.44 -19.04
N ARG A 350 -17.62 -7.22 -19.88
CA ARG A 350 -16.89 -8.43 -19.45
C ARG A 350 -15.50 -8.10 -18.91
N TRP A 351 -15.13 -8.72 -17.80
CA TRP A 351 -13.78 -8.63 -17.21
C TRP A 351 -12.70 -9.33 -18.04
N THR A 352 -13.08 -10.34 -18.82
CA THR A 352 -12.19 -11.07 -19.72
C THR A 352 -12.96 -11.51 -20.95
N SER A 353 -12.42 -11.21 -22.12
CA SER A 353 -12.99 -11.65 -23.40
C SER A 353 -12.60 -13.12 -23.69
N PRO A 354 -13.52 -13.97 -24.18
CA PRO A 354 -13.20 -15.33 -24.62
C PRO A 354 -12.15 -15.38 -25.75
N ASP A 355 -12.05 -14.32 -26.56
CA ASP A 355 -11.09 -14.22 -27.67
C ASP A 355 -9.82 -13.42 -27.31
N TYR A 356 -9.58 -13.17 -26.02
CA TYR A 356 -8.39 -12.46 -25.54
C TYR A 356 -7.10 -13.05 -26.12
N GLY A 357 -6.28 -12.19 -26.73
CA GLY A 357 -5.01 -12.58 -27.37
C GLY A 357 -5.13 -13.11 -28.80
N SER A 358 -6.34 -13.24 -29.35
CA SER A 358 -6.53 -13.49 -30.79
C SER A 358 -6.12 -12.28 -31.64
N SER A 359 -5.85 -12.48 -32.93
CA SER A 359 -5.52 -11.38 -33.85
C SER A 359 -6.62 -10.32 -33.91
N ARG A 360 -7.89 -10.73 -33.86
CA ARG A 360 -9.05 -9.82 -33.84
C ARG A 360 -9.06 -8.96 -32.58
N TRP A 361 -8.93 -9.59 -31.42
CA TRP A 361 -8.92 -8.88 -30.14
C TRP A 361 -7.71 -7.94 -30.03
N ASN A 362 -6.52 -8.38 -30.46
CA ASN A 362 -5.32 -7.55 -30.46
C ASN A 362 -5.47 -6.32 -31.39
N ALA A 363 -6.11 -6.46 -32.55
CA ALA A 363 -6.37 -5.31 -33.43
C ALA A 363 -7.30 -4.27 -32.78
N VAL A 364 -8.32 -4.72 -32.03
CA VAL A 364 -9.21 -3.84 -31.26
C VAL A 364 -8.45 -3.16 -30.12
N ALA A 365 -7.69 -3.92 -29.33
CA ALA A 365 -6.88 -3.39 -28.24
C ALA A 365 -5.87 -2.35 -28.75
N ARG A 366 -5.24 -2.59 -29.91
CA ARG A 366 -4.29 -1.65 -30.52
C ARG A 366 -4.96 -0.34 -30.90
N ARG A 367 -6.12 -0.39 -31.57
CA ARG A 367 -6.92 0.81 -31.88
C ARG A 367 -7.30 1.59 -30.62
N SER A 368 -7.71 0.91 -29.55
CA SER A 368 -8.02 1.55 -28.26
C SER A 368 -6.80 2.28 -27.68
N LEU A 369 -5.61 1.68 -27.77
CA LEU A 369 -4.35 2.30 -27.34
C LEU A 369 -3.95 3.49 -28.22
N ASP A 370 -4.15 3.39 -29.54
CA ASP A 370 -3.93 4.50 -30.48
C ASP A 370 -4.83 5.69 -30.13
N LEU A 371 -6.11 5.45 -29.82
CA LEU A 371 -7.04 6.48 -29.37
C LEU A 371 -6.61 7.11 -28.04
N ILE A 372 -6.18 6.32 -27.07
CA ILE A 372 -5.65 6.84 -25.80
C ILE A 372 -4.43 7.76 -26.08
N HIS A 373 -3.49 7.30 -26.91
CA HIS A 373 -2.29 8.06 -27.26
C HIS A 373 -2.61 9.36 -28.02
N LYS A 374 -3.58 9.33 -28.94
CA LYS A 374 -4.05 10.49 -29.71
C LYS A 374 -4.43 11.67 -28.81
N TYR A 375 -4.96 11.41 -27.60
CA TYR A 375 -5.34 12.45 -26.64
C TYR A 375 -4.24 12.81 -25.63
N GLY A 376 -3.00 12.37 -25.86
CA GLY A 376 -1.88 12.62 -24.96
C GLY A 376 -2.00 11.90 -23.62
N LEU A 377 -2.87 10.88 -23.53
CA LEU A 377 -3.05 10.09 -22.34
C LEU A 377 -2.11 8.88 -22.37
N LYS A 378 -1.55 8.57 -21.20
CA LYS A 378 -0.86 7.30 -20.97
C LYS A 378 -1.83 6.24 -20.41
N TYR A 379 -1.41 4.98 -20.41
CA TYR A 379 -2.22 3.81 -20.11
C TYR A 379 -1.51 2.91 -19.10
N MET A 380 -2.20 2.55 -18.02
CA MET A 380 -1.73 1.55 -17.07
C MET A 380 -2.47 0.23 -17.29
N ALA A 381 -1.71 -0.83 -17.59
CA ALA A 381 -2.24 -2.12 -18.02
C ALA A 381 -2.49 -3.06 -16.83
N CYS A 382 -3.68 -3.66 -16.75
CA CYS A 382 -4.06 -4.68 -15.77
C CYS A 382 -4.03 -6.11 -16.32
N HIS A 383 -3.48 -6.34 -17.52
CA HIS A 383 -3.61 -7.64 -18.20
C HIS A 383 -2.89 -8.79 -17.48
N MET A 384 -1.84 -8.46 -16.72
CA MET A 384 -1.09 -9.41 -15.89
C MET A 384 -1.56 -9.47 -14.45
N ARG A 385 -2.62 -8.72 -14.08
CA ARG A 385 -3.07 -8.59 -12.69
C ARG A 385 -3.33 -9.95 -12.04
N VAL A 386 -2.81 -10.10 -10.84
CA VAL A 386 -3.09 -11.19 -9.90
C VAL A 386 -4.28 -10.77 -9.03
N TYR A 387 -5.30 -11.63 -8.95
CA TYR A 387 -6.54 -11.34 -8.22
C TYR A 387 -6.57 -11.90 -6.79
N GLY A 388 -5.62 -12.77 -6.43
CA GLY A 388 -5.47 -13.30 -5.07
C GLY A 388 -5.23 -14.81 -5.06
N GLU A 389 -5.49 -15.46 -3.92
CA GLU A 389 -5.10 -16.86 -3.64
C GLU A 389 -5.72 -17.92 -4.56
N LYS A 390 -6.77 -17.57 -5.32
CA LYS A 390 -7.35 -18.46 -6.33
C LYS A 390 -6.55 -18.50 -7.63
N ASP A 391 -5.73 -17.49 -7.89
CA ASP A 391 -4.80 -17.53 -9.01
C ASP A 391 -3.63 -18.45 -8.66
N THR A 392 -3.48 -19.53 -9.42
CA THR A 392 -2.39 -20.50 -9.23
C THR A 392 -1.27 -20.33 -10.26
N GLU A 393 -1.52 -19.58 -11.33
CA GLU A 393 -0.66 -19.47 -12.49
C GLU A 393 -0.40 -18.01 -12.88
N ILE A 394 0.78 -17.78 -13.47
CA ILE A 394 1.17 -16.49 -14.02
C ILE A 394 0.32 -16.24 -15.26
N LYS A 395 -0.31 -15.06 -15.36
CA LYS A 395 -1.08 -14.69 -16.55
C LYS A 395 -0.15 -14.58 -17.77
N LYS A 396 -0.68 -14.84 -18.96
CA LYS A 396 0.11 -14.75 -20.20
C LYS A 396 0.34 -13.27 -20.57
N PHE A 397 1.62 -12.92 -20.73
CA PHE A 397 2.03 -11.62 -21.27
C PHE A 397 1.50 -11.45 -22.70
N ASN A 398 0.92 -10.29 -23.01
CA ASN A 398 0.44 -9.97 -24.35
C ASN A 398 1.19 -8.76 -24.91
N PRO A 399 2.02 -8.93 -25.96
CA PRO A 399 2.85 -7.86 -26.51
C PRO A 399 2.05 -6.72 -27.16
N VAL A 400 0.73 -6.87 -27.38
CA VAL A 400 -0.10 -5.77 -27.90
C VAL A 400 -0.04 -4.51 -27.02
N PHE A 401 0.19 -4.70 -25.72
CA PHE A 401 0.30 -3.61 -24.75
C PHE A 401 1.64 -2.86 -24.81
N LEU A 402 2.66 -3.40 -25.51
CA LEU A 402 3.87 -2.66 -25.84
C LEU A 402 3.54 -1.61 -26.89
N HIS A 403 3.17 -0.43 -26.37
CA HIS A 403 2.63 0.68 -27.13
C HIS A 403 3.16 1.99 -26.51
N PRO A 404 3.40 3.06 -27.29
CA PRO A 404 3.88 4.34 -26.74
C PRO A 404 2.98 4.97 -25.66
N ALA A 405 1.71 4.56 -25.58
CA ALA A 405 0.80 4.98 -24.52
C ALA A 405 1.07 4.27 -23.18
N LEU A 406 1.73 3.11 -23.16
CA LEU A 406 1.94 2.34 -21.92
C LEU A 406 2.72 3.19 -20.90
N LEU A 407 2.28 3.17 -19.65
CA LEU A 407 2.90 3.86 -18.54
C LEU A 407 3.52 2.87 -17.55
N ALA A 408 2.77 1.84 -17.21
CA ALA A 408 3.08 0.89 -16.15
C ALA A 408 2.14 -0.32 -16.21
N TYR A 409 2.47 -1.36 -15.46
CA TYR A 409 1.62 -2.52 -15.22
C TYR A 409 1.04 -2.48 -13.81
N TYR A 410 -0.30 -2.51 -13.69
CA TYR A 410 -1.00 -2.65 -12.41
C TYR A 410 -1.20 -4.12 -12.08
N LEU A 411 -0.35 -4.64 -11.19
CA LEU A 411 -0.16 -6.08 -11.04
C LEU A 411 -0.95 -6.69 -9.88
N ALA A 412 -1.24 -5.93 -8.84
CA ALA A 412 -1.96 -6.40 -7.67
C ALA A 412 -2.77 -5.28 -7.02
N ASP A 413 -3.88 -5.65 -6.39
CA ASP A 413 -4.89 -4.75 -5.85
C ASP A 413 -5.45 -5.40 -4.59
N GLU A 414 -5.04 -4.90 -3.42
CA GLU A 414 -5.52 -5.32 -2.10
C GLU A 414 -5.38 -6.82 -1.78
N ILE A 415 -4.38 -7.48 -2.38
CA ILE A 415 -4.22 -8.93 -2.20
C ILE A 415 -3.48 -9.27 -0.90
N SER A 416 -3.70 -10.49 -0.41
CA SER A 416 -3.06 -10.99 0.81
C SER A 416 -1.57 -11.29 0.63
N ALA A 417 -0.81 -11.29 1.73
CA ALA A 417 0.60 -11.67 1.75
C ALA A 417 0.86 -13.07 1.16
N ALA A 418 -0.10 -13.99 1.30
CA ALA A 418 -0.01 -15.35 0.74
C ALA A 418 0.10 -15.37 -0.79
N SER A 419 -0.36 -14.33 -1.48
CA SER A 419 -0.30 -14.22 -2.94
C SER A 419 0.99 -13.56 -3.45
N MET A 420 1.81 -12.98 -2.57
CA MET A 420 3.04 -12.25 -2.94
C MET A 420 4.05 -13.06 -3.75
N PRO A 421 4.25 -14.37 -3.51
CA PRO A 421 5.13 -15.18 -4.37
C PRO A 421 4.67 -15.21 -5.83
N LEU A 422 3.36 -15.21 -6.10
CA LEU A 422 2.83 -15.16 -7.47
C LEU A 422 2.98 -13.77 -8.08
N VAL A 423 2.75 -12.70 -7.31
CA VAL A 423 2.98 -11.32 -7.78
C VAL A 423 4.44 -11.12 -8.16
N ARG A 424 5.37 -11.52 -7.30
CA ARG A 424 6.81 -11.42 -7.58
C ARG A 424 7.20 -12.15 -8.86
N ARG A 425 6.75 -13.40 -9.04
CA ARG A 425 7.01 -14.15 -10.27
C ARG A 425 6.36 -13.48 -11.50
N SER A 426 5.18 -12.88 -11.35
CA SER A 426 4.52 -12.16 -12.44
C SER A 426 5.27 -10.86 -12.81
N ARG A 427 5.84 -10.16 -11.83
CA ARG A 427 6.76 -9.02 -12.06
C ARG A 427 8.03 -9.45 -12.79
N GLU A 428 8.62 -10.58 -12.42
CA GLU A 428 9.77 -11.14 -13.15
C GLU A 428 9.41 -11.51 -14.59
N THR A 429 8.22 -12.06 -14.84
CA THR A 429 7.72 -12.31 -16.19
C THR A 429 7.57 -11.01 -17.00
N ILE A 430 7.06 -9.94 -16.38
CA ILE A 430 6.98 -8.63 -17.03
C ILE A 430 8.38 -8.12 -17.37
N ALA A 431 9.30 -8.06 -16.40
CA ALA A 431 10.66 -7.58 -16.63
C ALA A 431 11.39 -8.38 -17.72
N GLY A 432 11.17 -9.70 -17.80
CA GLY A 432 11.74 -10.52 -18.87
C GLY A 432 11.19 -10.24 -20.28
N ASN A 433 10.04 -9.56 -20.41
CA ASN A 433 9.44 -9.18 -21.70
C ASN A 433 9.49 -7.66 -21.96
N ASP A 434 9.59 -6.84 -20.91
CA ASP A 434 9.54 -5.38 -20.96
C ASP A 434 10.35 -4.78 -19.81
N LEU A 435 11.51 -4.21 -20.14
CA LEU A 435 12.42 -3.55 -19.19
C LEU A 435 12.16 -2.04 -19.06
N TYR A 436 11.19 -1.51 -19.80
CA TYR A 436 10.98 -0.07 -19.97
C TYR A 436 9.65 0.40 -19.38
N HIS A 437 8.99 -0.39 -18.53
CA HIS A 437 7.79 0.04 -17.84
C HIS A 437 7.71 -0.56 -16.43
N PRO A 438 7.45 0.26 -15.39
CA PRO A 438 7.40 -0.19 -14.02
C PRO A 438 6.15 -0.99 -13.69
N VAL A 439 6.26 -1.81 -12.65
CA VAL A 439 5.15 -2.52 -12.02
C VAL A 439 4.66 -1.79 -10.77
N ILE A 440 3.35 -1.63 -10.68
CA ILE A 440 2.64 -1.11 -9.51
C ILE A 440 1.89 -2.25 -8.83
N ALA A 441 1.96 -2.31 -7.50
CA ALA A 441 1.11 -3.15 -6.68
C ALA A 441 0.53 -2.33 -5.53
N LEU A 442 -0.76 -2.47 -5.29
CA LEU A 442 -1.52 -1.63 -4.38
C LEU A 442 -2.08 -2.39 -3.19
N THR A 443 -2.15 -1.73 -2.02
CA THR A 443 -2.88 -2.21 -0.84
C THR A 443 -3.75 -1.10 -0.24
N ASP A 444 -4.82 -1.54 0.42
CA ASP A 444 -5.76 -0.76 1.24
C ASP A 444 -5.37 -0.67 2.72
N LYS A 445 -4.26 -1.33 3.11
CA LYS A 445 -3.87 -1.50 4.51
C LYS A 445 -2.44 -1.02 4.78
N PRO A 446 -2.24 -0.04 5.70
CA PRO A 446 -0.91 0.43 6.08
C PRO A 446 0.05 -0.70 6.51
N GLN A 447 -0.44 -1.65 7.30
CA GLN A 447 0.35 -2.78 7.81
C GLN A 447 0.81 -3.74 6.71
N HIS A 448 0.17 -3.72 5.54
CA HIS A 448 0.57 -4.58 4.42
C HIS A 448 1.68 -3.98 3.57
N CYS A 449 1.97 -2.67 3.69
CA CYS A 449 2.91 -1.97 2.80
C CYS A 449 4.26 -2.68 2.65
N LEU A 450 4.80 -3.21 3.75
CA LEU A 450 6.11 -3.88 3.74
C LEU A 450 6.16 -5.11 2.83
N TYR A 451 5.08 -5.87 2.72
CA TYR A 451 5.02 -7.06 1.86
C TYR A 451 5.13 -6.73 0.38
N TYR A 452 4.65 -5.55 -0.01
CA TYR A 452 4.63 -5.08 -1.39
C TYR A 452 6.02 -4.61 -1.85
N GLY A 453 6.94 -4.32 -0.92
CA GLY A 453 8.31 -3.90 -1.22
C GLY A 453 9.10 -4.89 -2.09
N GLN A 454 8.76 -6.18 -2.05
CA GLN A 454 9.44 -7.21 -2.86
C GLN A 454 8.76 -7.48 -4.21
N ALA A 455 7.59 -6.89 -4.43
CA ALA A 455 6.66 -7.30 -5.47
C ALA A 455 6.35 -6.21 -6.50
N ALA A 456 6.84 -4.99 -6.29
CA ALA A 456 6.59 -3.84 -7.15
C ALA A 456 7.80 -2.91 -7.29
N ASP A 457 7.72 -2.02 -8.28
CA ASP A 457 8.62 -0.87 -8.45
C ASP A 457 8.05 0.39 -7.79
N VAL A 458 6.71 0.44 -7.69
CA VAL A 458 5.96 1.52 -7.08
C VAL A 458 4.87 0.92 -6.20
N ILE A 459 4.80 1.35 -4.95
CA ILE A 459 3.73 0.93 -4.04
C ILE A 459 2.51 1.84 -4.20
N GLY A 460 1.35 1.25 -4.47
CA GLY A 460 0.06 1.94 -4.49
C GLY A 460 -0.62 1.90 -3.12
N ILE A 461 -1.29 2.99 -2.73
CA ILE A 461 -2.12 3.05 -1.53
C ILE A 461 -3.43 3.80 -1.81
N ASP A 462 -4.53 3.40 -1.19
CA ASP A 462 -5.86 3.97 -1.44
C ASP A 462 -6.77 4.16 -0.20
N PRO A 463 -6.34 4.97 0.79
CA PRO A 463 -7.22 5.38 1.87
C PRO A 463 -8.37 6.28 1.39
N TYR A 464 -9.61 5.90 1.72
CA TYR A 464 -10.84 6.64 1.40
C TYR A 464 -11.60 7.10 2.67
N PRO A 465 -11.15 8.17 3.34
CA PRO A 465 -11.61 8.54 4.68
C PRO A 465 -12.98 9.23 4.72
N ILE A 466 -13.50 9.75 3.59
CA ILE A 466 -14.69 10.60 3.58
C ILE A 466 -15.95 9.77 3.32
N MET A 467 -16.61 9.32 4.38
CA MET A 467 -17.81 8.48 4.28
C MET A 467 -19.11 9.26 4.45
N ASP A 468 -19.23 9.99 5.55
CA ASP A 468 -20.47 10.57 6.03
C ASP A 468 -20.21 11.94 6.70
N LYS A 469 -21.24 12.49 7.37
CA LYS A 469 -21.15 13.80 8.01
C LYS A 469 -20.12 13.87 9.15
N GLY A 470 -19.77 12.74 9.77
CA GLY A 470 -18.76 12.66 10.82
C GLY A 470 -17.34 12.43 10.29
N SER A 471 -17.15 12.35 8.97
CA SER A 471 -15.83 12.18 8.38
C SER A 471 -15.12 13.54 8.25
N ASP A 472 -14.52 14.02 9.32
CA ASP A 472 -13.87 15.33 9.46
C ASP A 472 -12.33 15.22 9.59
N SER A 473 -11.77 14.05 9.29
CA SER A 473 -10.33 13.79 9.38
C SER A 473 -9.78 12.95 8.22
N ILE A 474 -8.54 13.28 7.80
CA ILE A 474 -7.70 12.50 6.89
C ILE A 474 -6.44 11.95 7.58
N LEU A 475 -6.44 11.81 8.91
CA LEU A 475 -5.30 11.23 9.65
C LEU A 475 -4.95 9.81 9.18
N THR A 476 -5.94 9.03 8.77
CA THR A 476 -5.71 7.70 8.19
C THR A 476 -4.92 7.77 6.88
N VAL A 477 -5.12 8.81 6.06
CA VAL A 477 -4.33 9.06 4.83
C VAL A 477 -2.89 9.36 5.20
N ARG A 478 -2.68 10.21 6.21
CA ARG A 478 -1.35 10.58 6.72
C ARG A 478 -0.57 9.36 7.21
N ASP A 479 -1.19 8.53 8.05
CA ASP A 479 -0.58 7.33 8.60
C ASP A 479 -0.21 6.34 7.49
N PHE A 480 -1.07 6.20 6.48
CA PHE A 480 -0.80 5.33 5.33
C PHE A 480 0.39 5.84 4.50
N LEU A 481 0.47 7.14 4.22
CA LEU A 481 1.61 7.75 3.52
C LEU A 481 2.94 7.53 4.28
N ILE A 482 2.91 7.56 5.61
CA ILE A 482 4.08 7.25 6.45
C ILE A 482 4.47 5.78 6.27
N SER A 483 3.52 4.85 6.38
CA SER A 483 3.77 3.42 6.20
C SER A 483 4.29 3.08 4.80
N ALA A 484 3.74 3.69 3.75
CA ALA A 484 4.17 3.49 2.38
C ALA A 484 5.61 3.97 2.14
N ASN A 485 5.95 5.16 2.65
CA ASN A 485 7.31 5.69 2.54
C ASN A 485 8.36 4.85 3.28
N ALA A 486 7.97 4.19 4.38
CA ALA A 486 8.88 3.33 5.15
C ALA A 486 9.39 2.10 4.35
N VAL A 487 8.67 1.73 3.28
CA VAL A 487 9.08 0.67 2.33
C VAL A 487 10.32 1.09 1.52
N GLY A 488 10.47 2.39 1.25
CA GLY A 488 11.59 2.92 0.48
C GLY A 488 11.43 2.82 -1.04
N LEU A 489 10.24 2.47 -1.54
CA LEU A 489 9.87 2.55 -2.96
C LEU A 489 9.12 3.87 -3.25
N PRO A 490 9.10 4.34 -4.51
CA PRO A 490 8.17 5.38 -4.95
C PRO A 490 6.71 5.04 -4.61
N VAL A 491 5.93 6.06 -4.26
CA VAL A 491 4.53 5.91 -3.84
C VAL A 491 3.57 6.44 -4.91
N MET A 492 2.57 5.61 -5.25
CA MET A 492 1.34 6.01 -5.91
C MET A 492 0.22 6.18 -4.90
N TYR A 493 -0.31 7.40 -4.81
CA TYR A 493 -1.44 7.70 -3.97
C TYR A 493 -2.74 7.73 -4.78
N VAL A 494 -3.77 7.05 -4.28
CA VAL A 494 -5.10 7.01 -4.88
C VAL A 494 -6.06 7.88 -4.06
N PRO A 495 -6.22 9.18 -4.38
CA PRO A 495 -7.13 10.05 -3.65
C PRO A 495 -8.59 9.68 -3.89
N GLN A 496 -9.41 9.79 -2.83
CA GLN A 496 -10.85 9.59 -2.92
C GLN A 496 -11.50 10.66 -3.81
N ALA A 497 -12.16 10.23 -4.88
CA ALA A 497 -12.96 11.08 -5.75
C ALA A 497 -14.31 10.42 -6.05
N PHE A 498 -14.97 9.93 -5.00
CA PHE A 498 -16.28 9.29 -5.08
C PHE A 498 -17.06 9.38 -3.77
N ASN A 499 -18.36 9.10 -3.84
CA ASN A 499 -19.25 8.92 -2.69
C ASN A 499 -19.42 7.41 -2.38
N TRP A 500 -19.14 7.02 -1.14
CA TRP A 500 -19.23 5.62 -0.67
C TRP A 500 -20.58 4.94 -0.89
N GLY A 501 -21.68 5.71 -0.92
CA GLY A 501 -23.02 5.16 -1.19
C GLY A 501 -23.10 4.42 -2.52
N ALA A 502 -22.32 4.81 -3.53
CA ALA A 502 -22.27 4.13 -4.83
C ALA A 502 -21.61 2.73 -4.77
N HIS A 503 -20.90 2.42 -3.68
CA HIS A 503 -20.24 1.15 -3.40
C HIS A 503 -20.94 0.35 -2.30
N LYS A 504 -21.99 0.91 -1.68
CA LYS A 504 -22.78 0.30 -0.60
C LYS A 504 -24.27 0.30 -0.95
N PRO A 505 -24.70 -0.39 -2.03
CA PRO A 505 -26.06 -0.31 -2.58
C PRO A 505 -27.16 -0.84 -1.65
N LYS A 506 -26.78 -1.54 -0.57
CA LYS A 506 -27.71 -2.06 0.45
C LYS A 506 -27.95 -1.07 1.59
N GLU A 507 -27.17 0.01 1.66
CA GLU A 507 -27.27 1.03 2.69
C GLU A 507 -27.98 2.27 2.13
N ASN A 508 -28.55 3.10 3.00
CA ASN A 508 -29.23 4.31 2.56
C ASN A 508 -28.20 5.31 2.00
N TYR A 509 -28.29 5.61 0.69
CA TYR A 509 -27.36 6.49 -0.01
C TYR A 509 -27.21 7.87 0.66
N SER A 510 -28.28 8.41 1.26
CA SER A 510 -28.29 9.73 1.94
C SER A 510 -27.43 9.81 3.21
N TYR A 511 -27.01 8.66 3.76
CA TYR A 511 -26.03 8.60 4.85
C TYR A 511 -24.65 9.08 4.39
N PHE A 512 -24.32 8.82 3.12
CA PHE A 512 -23.01 9.09 2.57
C PHE A 512 -22.96 10.45 1.89
N ARG A 513 -21.76 11.03 1.85
CA ARG A 513 -21.54 12.31 1.15
C ARG A 513 -20.38 12.25 0.18
N TYR A 514 -20.39 13.19 -0.75
CA TYR A 514 -19.24 13.45 -1.60
C TYR A 514 -18.13 14.15 -0.80
N PRO A 515 -16.85 13.86 -1.10
CA PRO A 515 -15.76 14.73 -0.72
C PRO A 515 -15.96 16.14 -1.26
N THR A 516 -15.65 17.15 -0.47
CA THR A 516 -15.58 18.53 -0.95
C THR A 516 -14.32 18.75 -1.79
N GLU A 517 -14.29 19.83 -2.58
CA GLU A 517 -13.08 20.19 -3.33
C GLU A 517 -11.90 20.48 -2.38
N THR A 518 -12.16 21.09 -1.22
CA THR A 518 -11.14 21.32 -0.18
C THR A 518 -10.59 20.01 0.37
N GLU A 519 -11.44 19.02 0.67
CA GLU A 519 -10.99 17.71 1.16
C GLU A 519 -10.15 16.97 0.11
N MET A 520 -10.60 16.93 -1.14
CA MET A 520 -9.83 16.34 -2.24
C MET A 520 -8.50 17.06 -2.45
N ARG A 521 -8.48 18.40 -2.41
CA ARG A 521 -7.25 19.20 -2.47
C ARG A 521 -6.32 18.87 -1.31
N SER A 522 -6.82 18.85 -0.07
CA SER A 522 -6.01 18.56 1.11
C SER A 522 -5.39 17.17 1.04
N MET A 523 -6.14 16.16 0.60
CA MET A 523 -5.64 14.79 0.40
C MET A 523 -4.47 14.75 -0.60
N VAL A 524 -4.59 15.37 -1.78
CA VAL A 524 -3.52 15.32 -2.78
C VAL A 524 -2.30 16.14 -2.39
N LEU A 525 -2.49 17.28 -1.71
CA LEU A 525 -1.39 18.08 -1.19
C LEU A 525 -0.66 17.34 -0.06
N LEU A 526 -1.38 16.60 0.79
CA LEU A 526 -0.78 15.74 1.81
C LEU A 526 0.07 14.64 1.15
N GLY A 527 -0.45 13.98 0.12
CA GLY A 527 0.32 13.03 -0.70
C GLY A 527 1.63 13.64 -1.23
N ALA A 528 1.56 14.86 -1.78
CA ALA A 528 2.73 15.58 -2.27
C ALA A 528 3.74 15.95 -1.16
N ILE A 529 3.26 16.42 0.00
CA ILE A 529 4.09 16.72 1.19
C ILE A 529 4.90 15.48 1.59
N TYR A 530 4.25 14.33 1.62
CA TYR A 530 4.85 13.03 1.93
C TYR A 530 5.60 12.40 0.75
N GLY A 531 5.73 13.09 -0.38
CA GLY A 531 6.61 12.69 -1.48
C GLY A 531 6.00 11.75 -2.51
N ALA A 532 4.68 11.52 -2.50
CA ALA A 532 4.02 10.78 -3.57
C ALA A 532 4.33 11.43 -4.94
N LYS A 533 4.68 10.59 -5.92
CA LYS A 533 5.02 11.02 -7.29
C LYS A 533 4.03 10.53 -8.32
N TRP A 534 3.03 9.75 -7.93
CA TRP A 534 1.94 9.31 -8.78
C TRP A 534 0.62 9.56 -8.06
N PHE A 535 -0.37 10.07 -8.79
CA PHE A 535 -1.72 10.30 -8.29
C PHE A 535 -2.73 9.63 -9.22
N CYS A 536 -3.52 8.69 -8.73
CA CYS A 536 -4.56 8.02 -9.53
C CYS A 536 -5.91 8.14 -8.85
N PHE A 537 -6.81 8.99 -9.32
CA PHE A 537 -8.08 9.25 -8.66
C PHE A 537 -9.05 8.07 -8.83
N TYR A 538 -9.80 7.72 -7.79
CA TYR A 538 -10.82 6.67 -7.87
C TYR A 538 -12.23 7.29 -7.82
N SER A 539 -13.12 7.11 -8.80
CA SER A 539 -12.87 6.60 -10.16
C SER A 539 -13.83 7.24 -11.18
N TYR A 540 -13.43 7.27 -12.45
CA TYR A 540 -14.22 7.83 -13.55
C TYR A 540 -15.56 7.12 -13.74
N THR A 541 -15.55 5.78 -13.80
CA THR A 541 -16.78 4.97 -13.95
C THR A 541 -17.70 5.13 -12.73
N THR A 542 -17.15 5.28 -11.52
CA THR A 542 -17.98 5.57 -10.34
C THR A 542 -18.68 6.91 -10.48
N ILE A 543 -17.95 7.96 -10.91
CA ILE A 543 -18.49 9.31 -11.09
C ILE A 543 -19.56 9.36 -12.18
N MET A 544 -19.25 8.79 -13.36
CA MET A 544 -20.05 8.95 -14.56
C MET A 544 -21.23 7.97 -14.67
N GLU A 545 -21.18 6.85 -13.93
CA GLU A 545 -22.21 5.81 -14.05
C GLU A 545 -22.78 5.36 -12.72
N ARG A 546 -21.94 4.96 -11.75
CA ARG A 546 -22.46 4.32 -10.52
C ARG A 546 -23.21 5.31 -9.64
N GLN A 547 -22.67 6.50 -9.44
CA GLN A 547 -23.30 7.54 -8.61
C GLN A 547 -24.57 8.10 -9.27
N GLU A 548 -24.58 8.27 -10.59
CA GLU A 548 -25.76 8.71 -11.36
C GLU A 548 -27.00 7.83 -11.16
N LYS A 549 -26.81 6.54 -10.84
CA LYS A 549 -27.92 5.63 -10.53
C LYS A 549 -28.64 5.96 -9.21
N PHE A 550 -27.93 6.56 -8.26
CA PHE A 550 -28.47 6.91 -6.94
C PHE A 550 -28.77 8.40 -6.79
N ASP A 551 -28.02 9.24 -7.52
CA ASP A 551 -28.09 10.69 -7.49
C ASP A 551 -27.97 11.24 -8.93
N PRO A 552 -29.07 11.22 -9.70
CA PRO A 552 -29.06 11.67 -11.10
C PRO A 552 -28.64 13.13 -11.26
N GLY A 553 -27.72 13.39 -12.17
CA GLY A 553 -27.09 14.70 -12.41
C GLY A 553 -25.85 14.97 -11.55
N SER A 554 -25.50 14.08 -10.62
CA SER A 554 -24.35 14.23 -9.73
C SER A 554 -23.02 14.42 -10.47
N SER A 555 -22.80 13.74 -11.59
CA SER A 555 -21.58 13.85 -12.39
C SER A 555 -21.35 15.28 -12.89
N ARG A 556 -22.42 16.00 -13.27
CA ARG A 556 -22.34 17.38 -13.78
C ARG A 556 -21.82 18.36 -12.72
N VAL A 557 -22.08 18.07 -11.44
CA VAL A 557 -21.68 18.90 -10.30
C VAL A 557 -20.34 18.45 -9.73
N PHE A 558 -20.13 17.14 -9.62
CA PHE A 558 -18.98 16.58 -8.93
C PHE A 558 -17.73 16.49 -9.82
N TRP A 559 -17.88 16.15 -11.10
CA TRP A 559 -16.75 16.05 -12.04
C TRP A 559 -15.92 17.34 -12.14
N PRO A 560 -16.52 18.55 -12.27
CA PRO A 560 -15.75 19.79 -12.31
C PRO A 560 -14.84 20.00 -11.09
N ARG A 561 -15.27 19.59 -9.89
CA ARG A 561 -14.47 19.68 -8.66
C ARG A 561 -13.27 18.75 -8.72
N VAL A 562 -13.48 17.52 -9.19
CA VAL A 562 -12.40 16.54 -9.40
C VAL A 562 -11.39 17.07 -10.42
N CYS A 563 -11.86 17.65 -11.54
CA CYS A 563 -10.99 18.28 -12.54
C CYS A 563 -10.19 19.46 -11.98
N ALA A 564 -10.78 20.29 -11.12
CA ALA A 564 -10.10 21.42 -10.50
C ALA A 564 -8.87 20.95 -9.69
N VAL A 565 -9.03 19.86 -8.93
CA VAL A 565 -7.95 19.26 -8.13
C VAL A 565 -6.89 18.57 -9.00
N ALA A 566 -7.28 17.85 -10.04
CA ALA A 566 -6.34 17.25 -10.99
C ALA A 566 -5.49 18.32 -11.70
N LYS A 567 -6.12 19.41 -12.17
CA LYS A 567 -5.43 20.55 -12.79
C LYS A 567 -4.53 21.29 -11.81
N LEU A 568 -4.92 21.40 -10.53
CA LEU A 568 -4.07 21.94 -9.49
C LEU A 568 -2.77 21.13 -9.35
N LEU A 569 -2.87 19.80 -9.28
CA LEU A 569 -1.70 18.92 -9.21
C LEU A 569 -0.80 19.05 -10.44
N ARG A 570 -1.37 19.04 -11.65
CA ARG A 570 -0.60 19.27 -12.89
C ARG A 570 0.10 20.62 -12.89
N GLY A 571 -0.55 21.66 -12.37
CA GLY A 571 0.05 22.98 -12.20
C GLY A 571 1.21 23.03 -11.18
N LEU A 572 1.35 22.03 -10.31
CA LEU A 572 2.44 21.91 -9.34
C LEU A 572 3.62 21.04 -9.86
N GLU A 573 3.49 20.42 -11.04
CA GLU A 573 4.47 19.49 -11.60
C GLU A 573 5.93 19.99 -11.58
N PRO A 574 6.26 21.23 -11.98
CA PRO A 574 7.65 21.72 -11.94
C PRO A 574 8.26 21.64 -10.54
N TRP A 575 7.49 22.03 -9.51
CA TRP A 575 7.93 21.99 -8.11
C TRP A 575 7.97 20.59 -7.53
N LEU A 576 6.99 19.75 -7.87
CA LEU A 576 6.93 18.39 -7.35
C LEU A 576 8.01 17.48 -7.96
N LEU A 577 8.49 17.76 -9.17
CA LEU A 577 9.54 16.98 -9.84
C LEU A 577 10.93 17.64 -9.79
N SER A 578 11.04 18.83 -9.21
CA SER A 578 12.31 19.53 -9.08
C SER A 578 13.27 18.80 -8.12
N LEU A 579 14.56 18.85 -8.47
CA LEU A 579 15.66 18.42 -7.60
C LEU A 579 16.30 19.59 -6.86
N GLU A 580 15.84 20.83 -7.10
CA GLU A 580 16.33 22.00 -6.39
C GLU A 580 16.04 21.88 -4.90
N LYS A 581 17.04 22.20 -4.09
CA LYS A 581 16.92 22.17 -2.64
C LYS A 581 15.99 23.28 -2.18
N ALA A 582 14.87 22.90 -1.56
CA ALA A 582 13.96 23.83 -0.89
C ALA A 582 14.38 24.08 0.57
N PRO A 583 14.02 25.24 1.15
CA PRO A 583 14.25 25.51 2.57
C PRO A 583 13.39 24.60 3.45
N ASP A 584 13.95 24.18 4.59
CA ASP A 584 13.19 23.44 5.60
C ASP A 584 12.14 24.36 6.25
N VAL A 585 10.90 23.86 6.33
CA VAL A 585 9.78 24.57 6.92
C VAL A 585 9.63 24.15 8.38
N ALA A 586 9.61 25.12 9.30
CA ALA A 586 9.29 24.85 10.70
C ALA A 586 7.81 25.10 10.97
N ILE A 587 7.18 24.19 11.72
CA ILE A 587 5.75 24.24 12.06
C ILE A 587 5.64 24.32 13.57
N ALA A 588 4.99 25.36 14.08
CA ALA A 588 4.62 25.48 15.48
C ALA A 588 3.09 25.42 15.61
N SER A 589 2.57 24.23 15.91
CA SER A 589 1.15 23.99 16.12
C SER A 589 0.65 24.69 17.37
N LYS A 590 -0.56 25.26 17.28
CA LYS A 590 -1.24 26.00 18.36
C LYS A 590 -2.62 25.42 18.69
N ALA A 591 -3.06 24.41 17.94
CA ALA A 591 -4.35 23.74 18.11
C ALA A 591 -4.19 22.21 18.01
N SER A 592 -5.29 21.49 18.19
CA SER A 592 -5.32 20.03 18.26
C SER A 592 -5.19 19.33 16.90
N SER A 593 -5.67 19.96 15.81
CA SER A 593 -5.57 19.39 14.47
C SER A 593 -4.12 19.37 13.98
N ILE A 594 -3.68 18.24 13.43
CA ILE A 594 -2.32 18.07 12.93
C ILE A 594 -2.14 18.86 11.63
N VAL A 595 -1.13 19.73 11.59
CA VAL A 595 -0.73 20.51 10.41
C VAL A 595 0.60 19.99 9.89
N ASP A 596 0.63 19.62 8.61
CA ASP A 596 1.84 19.25 7.88
C ASP A 596 2.11 20.30 6.79
N ALA A 597 3.39 20.57 6.53
CA ALA A 597 3.81 21.53 5.52
C ALA A 597 5.17 21.14 4.91
N ARG A 598 5.34 21.44 3.62
CA ARG A 598 6.62 21.24 2.92
C ARG A 598 6.82 22.27 1.82
N ALA A 599 8.05 22.76 1.70
CA ALA A 599 8.46 23.65 0.63
C ALA A 599 9.04 22.89 -0.56
N PHE A 600 8.85 23.45 -1.75
CA PHE A 600 9.34 22.96 -3.03
C PHE A 600 9.86 24.15 -3.84
N SER A 601 11.06 24.01 -4.42
CA SER A 601 11.70 25.05 -5.24
C SER A 601 11.81 24.58 -6.68
N SER A 602 11.57 25.47 -7.63
CA SER A 602 11.76 25.22 -9.07
C SER A 602 12.01 26.55 -9.75
N ASP A 603 13.08 26.65 -10.55
CA ASP A 603 13.48 27.84 -11.30
C ASP A 603 13.56 29.09 -10.41
N GLY A 604 14.13 28.94 -9.22
CA GLY A 604 14.24 30.01 -8.23
C GLY A 604 12.93 30.43 -7.57
N LYS A 605 11.79 29.80 -7.93
CA LYS A 605 10.47 30.08 -7.36
C LYS A 605 10.08 29.07 -6.29
N LEU A 606 9.42 29.55 -5.24
CA LEU A 606 8.97 28.72 -4.12
C LEU A 606 7.47 28.42 -4.13
N ARG A 607 7.11 27.19 -3.74
CA ARG A 607 5.77 26.80 -3.29
C ARG A 607 5.86 26.13 -1.92
N VAL A 608 5.01 26.52 -0.98
CA VAL A 608 4.87 25.78 0.30
C VAL A 608 3.46 25.24 0.38
N LEU A 609 3.35 23.91 0.40
CA LEU A 609 2.07 23.22 0.58
C LEU A 609 1.81 23.09 2.08
N VAL A 610 0.59 23.38 2.51
CA VAL A 610 0.17 23.28 3.93
C VAL A 610 -1.17 22.55 4.00
N THR A 611 -1.28 21.58 4.89
CA THR A 611 -2.51 20.79 5.09
C THR A 611 -2.79 20.60 6.57
N ALA A 612 -4.05 20.78 6.98
CA ALA A 612 -4.57 20.26 8.23
C ALA A 612 -5.27 18.92 7.97
N CYS A 613 -5.03 17.95 8.85
CA CYS A 613 -5.62 16.64 8.75
C CYS A 613 -7.02 16.54 9.38
N GLY A 614 -7.40 17.46 10.27
CA GLY A 614 -8.62 17.34 11.08
C GLY A 614 -8.55 16.22 12.11
N PRO A 615 -9.54 16.11 13.02
CA PRO A 615 -10.70 16.99 13.13
C PRO A 615 -10.42 18.26 13.96
N GLY A 616 -11.35 19.21 13.88
CA GLY A 616 -11.37 20.41 14.72
C GLY A 616 -10.42 21.51 14.24
N LYS A 617 -10.24 22.51 15.10
CA LYS A 617 -9.47 23.72 14.79
C LYS A 617 -8.02 23.39 14.45
N ALA A 618 -7.56 23.92 13.32
CA ALA A 618 -6.17 23.93 12.91
C ALA A 618 -5.61 25.35 13.01
N GLU A 619 -4.58 25.51 13.84
CA GLU A 619 -3.81 26.75 13.91
C GLU A 619 -2.33 26.40 14.02
N ALA A 620 -1.51 26.92 13.11
CA ALA A 620 -0.06 26.70 13.14
C ALA A 620 0.70 27.91 12.58
N VAL A 621 1.85 28.22 13.18
CA VAL A 621 2.80 29.16 12.60
C VAL A 621 3.80 28.41 11.74
N ILE A 622 3.79 28.71 10.45
CA ILE A 622 4.68 28.18 9.43
C ILE A 622 5.83 29.18 9.25
N THR A 623 7.07 28.74 9.48
CA THR A 623 8.26 29.56 9.26
C THR A 623 8.99 29.09 8.02
N VAL A 624 9.19 30.00 7.06
CA VAL A 624 9.88 29.74 5.80
C VAL A 624 11.13 30.62 5.74
N PRO A 625 12.33 30.07 6.01
CA PRO A 625 13.58 30.82 6.03
C PRO A 625 13.81 31.61 4.72
N GLY A 626 14.21 32.88 4.85
CA GLY A 626 14.61 33.72 3.72
C GLY A 626 13.47 34.19 2.80
N LYS A 627 12.20 33.93 3.12
CA LYS A 627 11.05 34.34 2.29
C LYS A 627 10.03 35.12 3.11
N THR A 628 9.88 36.42 2.82
CA THR A 628 9.01 37.33 3.61
C THR A 628 7.69 37.70 2.95
N ASN A 629 7.51 37.43 1.65
CA ASN A 629 6.41 37.98 0.85
C ASN A 629 5.52 36.89 0.19
N LEU A 630 5.46 35.68 0.76
CA LEU A 630 4.61 34.62 0.21
C LEU A 630 3.13 34.95 0.43
N LYS A 631 2.30 34.64 -0.57
CA LYS A 631 0.87 34.87 -0.61
C LYS A 631 0.11 33.56 -0.53
N SER A 632 -0.96 33.57 0.26
CA SER A 632 -1.93 32.48 0.31
C SER A 632 -2.69 32.37 -1.01
N ARG A 633 -2.92 31.14 -1.47
CA ARG A 633 -3.74 30.86 -2.65
C ARG A 633 -5.22 30.69 -2.31
N PHE A 634 -5.51 30.09 -1.15
CA PHE A 634 -6.86 29.68 -0.78
C PHE A 634 -7.44 30.42 0.44
N GLY A 635 -6.72 31.42 0.95
CA GLY A 635 -7.18 32.33 2.00
C GLY A 635 -6.96 31.86 3.45
N ASN A 636 -6.33 30.70 3.67
CA ASN A 636 -6.15 30.13 5.01
C ASN A 636 -4.84 30.56 5.69
N ILE A 637 -4.01 31.37 5.02
CA ILE A 637 -2.71 31.82 5.55
C ILE A 637 -2.58 33.34 5.51
N ARG A 638 -2.19 33.94 6.65
CA ARG A 638 -1.83 35.36 6.74
C ARG A 638 -0.37 35.56 7.17
N PRO A 639 0.35 36.55 6.61
CA PRO A 639 1.72 36.84 7.02
C PRO A 639 1.76 37.41 8.46
N LEU A 640 2.81 37.06 9.20
CA LEU A 640 3.13 37.63 10.52
C LEU A 640 4.40 38.51 10.50
N GLY A 641 5.07 38.59 9.34
CA GLY A 641 6.39 39.22 9.20
C GLY A 641 7.54 38.27 9.53
N GLY A 642 8.76 38.64 9.14
CA GLY A 642 9.97 37.86 9.42
C GLY A 642 9.98 36.43 8.86
N GLY A 643 9.28 36.19 7.74
CA GLY A 643 9.14 34.87 7.12
C GLY A 643 8.26 33.89 7.89
N LYS A 644 7.41 34.40 8.80
CA LYS A 644 6.41 33.63 9.54
C LYS A 644 5.02 33.87 8.98
N TYR A 645 4.23 32.81 8.92
CA TYR A 645 2.89 32.81 8.36
C TYR A 645 1.95 32.04 9.30
N LEU A 646 0.81 32.62 9.66
CA LEU A 646 -0.20 31.95 10.46
C LEU A 646 -1.18 31.24 9.52
N PHE A 647 -1.22 29.91 9.60
CA PHE A 647 -2.25 29.08 8.99
C PHE A 647 -3.40 28.88 9.98
N CYS A 648 -4.63 29.11 9.53
CA CYS A 648 -5.85 28.90 10.30
C CYS A 648 -6.91 28.20 9.42
N GLY A 649 -7.63 27.27 10.01
CA GLY A 649 -8.81 26.66 9.39
C GLY A 649 -9.46 25.65 10.34
N ASP A 650 -10.48 24.97 9.83
CA ASP A 650 -11.24 23.96 10.56
C ASP A 650 -11.20 22.62 9.81
N ASP A 651 -11.23 21.53 10.57
CA ASP A 651 -11.26 20.14 10.09
C ASP A 651 -10.18 19.87 9.04
N ILE A 652 -10.59 19.38 7.86
CA ILE A 652 -9.73 19.14 6.71
C ILE A 652 -9.65 20.42 5.88
N CYS A 653 -8.53 21.10 5.96
CA CYS A 653 -8.27 22.30 5.16
C CYS A 653 -6.83 22.35 4.67
N SER A 654 -6.57 23.22 3.70
CA SER A 654 -5.26 23.31 3.07
C SER A 654 -5.05 24.68 2.42
N ASP A 655 -3.78 25.00 2.16
CA ASP A 655 -3.38 26.17 1.41
C ASP A 655 -2.07 25.92 0.64
N ILE A 656 -1.73 26.86 -0.24
CA ILE A 656 -0.45 26.93 -0.93
C ILE A 656 0.07 28.36 -0.78
N LEU A 657 1.24 28.51 -0.16
CA LEU A 657 2.00 29.75 -0.21
C LEU A 657 2.79 29.82 -1.52
N MET A 658 2.69 30.96 -2.18
CA MET A 658 3.32 31.23 -3.48
C MET A 658 3.96 32.61 -3.46
N GLU A 659 5.06 32.79 -4.19
CA GLU A 659 5.64 34.11 -4.46
C GLU A 659 4.77 34.97 -5.37
#